data_AF-A0A168KUE4-F1
#
_entry.id   AF-A0A168KUE4-F1
#
_cell.length_a   1.000
_cell.length_b   1.000
_cell.length_c   1.000
_cell.angle_alpha   90.00
_cell.angle_beta   90.00
_cell.angle_gamma   90.00
#
_symmetry.space_group_name_H-M   'P 1'
#
loop_
_entity.id
_entity.type
_entity.pdbx_description
1 polymer ?
#
loop_
_entity_poly.entity_id
_entity_poly.type
_entity_poly.pdbx_seq_one_letter_code
_entity_poly.pdbx_strand_id
1 'polypeptide(L)'
;MIKRSKIIALSLSICLFLTLLPSPGFAEVTETTEPAELVAASVPNPWNQVTIGSPAITGSASYDPTIDQFTVSGAGTDIWGKTDQFNYVYQPWTGDGSIIALISSQTNPHDFAKAGIMIRETLNPDSKHVDLLLTPSNGFTFQYRTATGGTSQSVKIASTSPNWVKLERKGNVIKGYVSNNGLNWGDLGNLTLNMNASLYVGLAVTSHNVSQLSTATFDQVKVNATGDVFPPTEPTNLQANSVTSTTANISWTASLDDVGVKDYDVYKDNVLTQASVTSTTYTFTGLTPNTNYNITVKAKDAAGNISNASSPLTVTTTSLIDTQNPTSPSGLVSSSKTSSSVNLSWTASTDNVSVYAYDIYRNGTLAGSTPTTSFNVTGLTANTTYSFTVKARDLAGNVSAASSALSVKTSATSTDPYTPEVVANNLETPWAIALAQDGRIFFTERNSGRIRVVVNGQLKSTPVMTLGSPFYYMPKSEGGLLGIALDPNFATNHYMYIYHSYKTSDNKVANQVVRLKENNNKATLDKVLITNLPGAVYHNGGRVKIGPDNKLYFSDGNYGNKDDTLNYLGGKMFRLNLDGTIPSDNPFGASSPIYSRGHRNPQGIAWQPGTNRLFISEHGESSKDEINFVEPGKNYGWPKYEGGNQNQTGITPPLIYANGTTWAPSGITFVTQGPWAGNLLVTNLKGKQIIRMVVGEQNGKPTIGSNNLNYLFLNKYGRIRDIVEAPDGSLYFVTSNNGDKNGDGTADKLVRLVPNF
;
A
#
# COMPACT_ATOMS: atom_id res chain seq x y z
N MET A 1 -3.46 29.37 60.10
CA MET A 1 -3.44 28.98 61.53
C MET A 1 -4.84 28.44 61.88
N ILE A 2 -4.98 27.43 62.76
CA ILE A 2 -6.28 26.98 63.37
C ILE A 2 -7.31 26.38 62.35
N LYS A 3 -7.40 25.05 62.26
CA LYS A 3 -8.44 24.13 62.82
C LYS A 3 -9.86 24.28 62.20
N ARG A 4 -10.51 23.23 61.67
CA ARG A 4 -11.02 21.93 62.23
C ARG A 4 -12.34 22.02 63.03
N SER A 5 -13.36 21.30 62.54
CA SER A 5 -14.29 20.39 63.27
C SER A 5 -15.70 20.84 63.71
N LYS A 6 -16.67 19.92 63.43
CA LYS A 6 -18.02 19.70 64.02
C LYS A 6 -19.12 20.73 63.67
N ILE A 7 -20.32 20.37 63.18
CA ILE A 7 -21.35 19.34 63.52
C ILE A 7 -22.29 19.75 64.66
N ILE A 8 -23.56 20.01 64.29
CA ILE A 8 -24.87 19.84 64.96
C ILE A 8 -25.86 20.56 64.00
N ALA A 9 -26.78 19.92 63.25
CA ALA A 9 -27.85 18.95 63.57
C ALA A 9 -29.13 19.59 64.13
N LEU A 10 -30.17 19.68 63.28
CA LEU A 10 -31.58 19.78 63.68
C LEU A 10 -32.44 19.06 62.63
N SER A 11 -33.48 18.36 63.06
CA SER A 11 -34.24 17.40 62.25
C SER A 11 -35.66 17.87 61.95
N LEU A 12 -36.23 17.41 60.82
CA LEU A 12 -37.64 17.00 60.80
C LEU A 12 -37.85 15.87 59.79
N SER A 13 -38.74 14.93 60.13
CA SER A 13 -38.93 13.66 59.42
C SER A 13 -40.18 13.68 58.54
N ILE A 14 -40.22 12.81 57.53
CA ILE A 14 -41.43 12.09 57.08
C ILE A 14 -40.98 10.71 56.56
N CYS A 15 -41.80 9.68 56.77
CA CYS A 15 -41.41 8.27 56.56
C CYS A 15 -42.28 7.57 55.51
N LEU A 16 -41.67 6.71 54.70
CA LEU A 16 -42.22 5.42 54.24
C LEU A 16 -41.00 4.54 53.88
N PHE A 17 -40.72 3.42 54.58
CA PHE A 17 -41.34 2.08 54.44
C PHE A 17 -41.19 1.51 53.01
N LEU A 18 -40.66 0.29 52.78
CA LEU A 18 -40.40 -0.83 53.72
C LEU A 18 -39.44 -1.92 53.15
N THR A 19 -38.50 -2.43 53.97
CA THR A 19 -37.79 -3.76 53.87
C THR A 19 -36.87 -4.08 52.66
N LEU A 20 -35.91 -5.04 52.72
CA LEU A 20 -35.49 -6.01 53.77
C LEU A 20 -33.94 -6.20 53.81
N LEU A 21 -33.47 -7.06 54.73
CA LEU A 21 -32.09 -7.30 55.19
C LEU A 21 -31.36 -8.43 54.39
N PRO A 22 -30.05 -8.77 54.60
CA PRO A 22 -29.15 -8.43 55.72
C PRO A 22 -27.71 -8.01 55.37
N SER A 23 -26.87 -7.87 56.40
CA SER A 23 -25.42 -7.60 56.36
C SER A 23 -24.64 -8.62 57.24
N PRO A 24 -23.31 -8.51 57.48
CA PRO A 24 -22.29 -9.23 56.71
C PRO A 24 -21.44 -10.23 57.52
N GLY A 25 -20.60 -11.03 56.84
CA GLY A 25 -19.63 -11.94 57.45
C GLY A 25 -18.35 -12.14 56.61
N PHE A 26 -17.19 -12.08 57.28
CA PHE A 26 -15.82 -12.27 56.77
C PHE A 26 -15.63 -13.57 55.94
N ALA A 27 -14.66 -13.70 55.01
CA ALA A 27 -13.28 -13.18 55.03
C ALA A 27 -12.65 -12.98 53.61
N GLU A 28 -11.35 -12.68 53.57
CA GLU A 28 -10.55 -12.27 52.38
C GLU A 28 -10.15 -13.43 51.44
N VAL A 29 -10.18 -13.18 50.12
CA VAL A 29 -9.09 -13.52 49.16
C VAL A 29 -9.03 -12.40 48.10
N THR A 30 -7.86 -12.16 47.52
CA THR A 30 -7.56 -11.16 46.47
C THR A 30 -8.16 -11.48 45.10
N GLU A 31 -8.63 -10.47 44.37
CA GLU A 31 -8.68 -10.53 42.90
C GLU A 31 -8.46 -9.13 42.25
N THR A 32 -8.17 -9.11 40.95
CA THR A 32 -7.68 -7.95 40.20
C THR A 32 -8.78 -7.10 39.55
N THR A 33 -8.49 -5.83 39.27
CA THR A 33 -9.42 -4.88 38.64
C THR A 33 -9.77 -5.22 37.19
N GLU A 34 -11.05 -5.44 36.89
CA GLU A 34 -11.58 -5.42 35.52
C GLU A 34 -11.86 -3.99 35.01
N PRO A 35 -11.80 -3.76 33.68
CA PRO A 35 -12.37 -2.58 33.01
C PRO A 35 -13.88 -2.78 32.71
N ALA A 36 -14.63 -1.69 32.55
CA ALA A 36 -16.08 -1.73 32.38
C ALA A 36 -16.56 -2.07 30.95
N GLU A 37 -17.74 -2.70 30.86
CA GLU A 37 -18.48 -2.97 29.62
C GLU A 37 -19.05 -1.70 28.95
N LEU A 38 -19.40 -1.81 27.67
CA LEU A 38 -20.03 -0.77 26.84
C LEU A 38 -21.37 -1.28 26.27
N VAL A 39 -22.38 -0.40 26.25
CA VAL A 39 -23.73 -0.71 25.74
C VAL A 39 -23.91 -0.06 24.36
N ALA A 40 -24.39 -0.83 23.38
CA ALA A 40 -24.67 -0.34 22.01
C ALA A 40 -25.88 0.63 21.97
N ALA A 41 -25.90 1.52 20.97
CA ALA A 41 -26.80 2.67 20.95
C ALA A 41 -27.76 2.72 19.75
N SER A 42 -28.78 3.58 19.86
CA SER A 42 -29.62 4.01 18.74
C SER A 42 -28.79 4.67 17.63
N VAL A 43 -29.31 4.69 16.39
CA VAL A 43 -28.66 5.40 15.27
C VAL A 43 -28.30 6.86 15.63
N PRO A 44 -27.10 7.34 15.28
CA PRO A 44 -26.55 8.58 15.82
C PRO A 44 -27.09 9.80 15.07
N ASN A 45 -27.40 10.89 15.78
CA ASN A 45 -27.74 12.19 15.18
C ASN A 45 -26.66 12.59 14.14
N PRO A 46 -27.01 12.88 12.87
CA PRO A 46 -28.33 13.29 12.34
C PRO A 46 -29.20 12.18 11.71
N TRP A 47 -28.93 10.90 11.97
CA TRP A 47 -29.68 9.77 11.41
C TRP A 47 -31.03 9.52 12.08
N ASN A 48 -32.04 9.18 11.27
CA ASN A 48 -33.44 8.89 11.63
C ASN A 48 -33.89 7.60 10.96
N GLN A 49 -34.95 6.92 11.42
CA GLN A 49 -35.54 5.73 10.78
C GLN A 49 -37.02 5.95 10.43
N VAL A 50 -37.50 5.39 9.30
CA VAL A 50 -38.92 5.33 8.93
C VAL A 50 -39.24 4.13 8.02
N THR A 51 -40.35 3.43 8.28
CA THR A 51 -40.88 2.42 7.34
C THR A 51 -41.87 3.06 6.36
N ILE A 52 -41.75 2.73 5.09
CA ILE A 52 -42.39 3.37 3.94
C ILE A 52 -43.61 2.54 3.49
N GLY A 53 -44.71 3.22 3.16
CA GLY A 53 -45.85 2.61 2.45
C GLY A 53 -46.73 1.67 3.28
N SER A 54 -46.60 1.67 4.60
CA SER A 54 -47.44 0.92 5.56
C SER A 54 -47.61 -0.59 5.26
N PRO A 55 -46.51 -1.37 5.19
CA PRO A 55 -46.58 -2.83 5.25
C PRO A 55 -47.23 -3.31 6.57
N ALA A 56 -47.65 -4.58 6.62
CA ALA A 56 -48.28 -5.16 7.81
C ALA A 56 -47.30 -5.38 9.00
N ILE A 57 -45.98 -5.24 8.76
CA ILE A 57 -44.89 -5.42 9.73
C ILE A 57 -43.83 -4.32 9.52
N THR A 58 -43.28 -3.76 10.61
CA THR A 58 -42.44 -2.54 10.64
C THR A 58 -40.96 -2.84 10.93
N GLY A 59 -40.02 -2.06 10.37
CA GLY A 59 -38.56 -2.24 10.52
C GLY A 59 -37.90 -1.62 11.77
N SER A 60 -36.59 -1.82 11.98
CA SER A 60 -35.81 -1.48 13.22
C SER A 60 -34.49 -0.71 12.96
N ALA A 61 -33.70 -0.31 14.00
CA ALA A 61 -32.47 0.52 13.90
C ALA A 61 -31.42 0.52 15.05
N SER A 62 -30.10 0.49 14.77
CA SER A 62 -28.96 0.69 15.71
C SER A 62 -27.60 1.04 15.03
N TYR A 63 -26.54 1.33 15.83
CA TYR A 63 -25.17 1.69 15.37
C TYR A 63 -24.09 1.44 16.45
N ASP A 64 -22.87 1.08 16.05
CA ASP A 64 -21.70 0.88 16.92
C ASP A 64 -20.66 2.03 16.78
N PRO A 65 -20.47 2.88 17.81
CA PRO A 65 -19.52 3.99 17.80
C PRO A 65 -18.05 3.58 18.00
N THR A 66 -17.76 2.33 18.34
CA THR A 66 -16.39 1.83 18.58
C THR A 66 -15.69 1.41 17.29
N ILE A 67 -16.46 0.98 16.28
CA ILE A 67 -15.97 0.54 14.97
C ILE A 67 -16.47 1.38 13.78
N ASP A 68 -17.36 2.36 13.99
CA ASP A 68 -17.92 3.27 12.95
C ASP A 68 -18.82 2.49 11.94
N GLN A 69 -19.76 1.68 12.47
CA GLN A 69 -20.62 0.75 11.72
C GLN A 69 -22.13 0.84 12.10
N PHE A 70 -23.04 0.80 11.11
CA PHE A 70 -24.52 0.83 11.28
C PHE A 70 -25.14 -0.59 11.30
N THR A 71 -26.33 -0.78 11.93
CA THR A 71 -26.98 -2.11 12.16
C THR A 71 -28.52 -1.99 12.45
N VAL A 72 -29.45 -2.26 11.51
CA VAL A 72 -30.85 -1.68 11.47
C VAL A 72 -31.95 -2.82 11.07
N SER A 73 -33.22 -2.71 10.55
CA SER A 73 -34.07 -3.81 9.86
C SER A 73 -35.21 -3.38 8.86
N GLY A 74 -35.72 -4.10 7.81
CA GLY A 74 -36.90 -3.64 6.94
C GLY A 74 -37.75 -4.62 6.03
N ALA A 75 -38.89 -4.15 5.43
CA ALA A 75 -39.94 -4.95 4.70
C ALA A 75 -40.85 -4.23 3.67
N GLY A 76 -41.49 -4.95 2.71
CA GLY A 76 -42.63 -4.49 1.89
C GLY A 76 -42.68 -4.92 0.40
N THR A 77 -43.76 -4.62 -0.36
CA THR A 77 -44.00 -5.13 -1.75
C THR A 77 -42.88 -4.99 -2.79
N ASP A 78 -42.20 -3.84 -2.90
CA ASP A 78 -40.93 -3.64 -3.65
C ASP A 78 -40.45 -2.17 -3.54
N ILE A 79 -39.32 -1.85 -4.19
CA ILE A 79 -38.99 -0.55 -4.81
C ILE A 79 -38.87 -0.74 -6.34
N TRP A 80 -39.98 -0.59 -7.10
CA TRP A 80 -39.99 -0.68 -8.59
C TRP A 80 -41.29 -0.22 -9.23
N GLY A 81 -42.42 -0.63 -8.67
CA GLY A 81 -43.77 -0.40 -9.21
C GLY A 81 -44.22 1.05 -9.07
N LYS A 82 -45.54 1.30 -9.01
CA LYS A 82 -46.06 2.67 -8.81
C LYS A 82 -46.01 3.15 -7.35
N THR A 83 -45.85 2.23 -6.41
CA THR A 83 -45.82 2.45 -4.97
C THR A 83 -44.85 1.47 -4.32
N ASP A 84 -43.98 1.98 -3.47
CA ASP A 84 -42.93 1.24 -2.78
C ASP A 84 -43.31 0.92 -1.32
N GLN A 85 -42.74 -0.14 -0.78
CA GLN A 85 -42.78 -0.42 0.65
C GLN A 85 -41.42 -1.00 1.07
N PHE A 86 -40.78 -0.35 2.04
CA PHE A 86 -39.40 -0.63 2.44
C PHE A 86 -39.06 0.07 3.77
N ASN A 87 -37.94 -0.21 4.44
CA ASN A 87 -37.49 0.63 5.54
C ASN A 87 -36.43 1.63 5.05
N TYR A 88 -36.36 2.80 5.67
CA TYR A 88 -35.40 3.84 5.32
C TYR A 88 -34.79 4.45 6.59
N VAL A 89 -33.48 4.32 6.82
CA VAL A 89 -32.77 5.28 7.70
C VAL A 89 -32.29 6.42 6.84
N TYR A 90 -32.20 7.64 7.37
CA TYR A 90 -31.87 8.79 6.54
C TYR A 90 -31.47 10.01 7.36
N GLN A 91 -30.84 10.95 6.68
CA GLN A 91 -30.84 12.36 7.05
C GLN A 91 -31.58 13.16 5.96
N PRO A 92 -32.27 14.26 6.32
CA PRO A 92 -32.73 15.23 5.32
C PRO A 92 -31.55 15.82 4.55
N TRP A 93 -31.76 16.15 3.28
CA TRP A 93 -30.75 16.77 2.41
C TRP A 93 -31.36 17.95 1.64
N THR A 94 -30.52 18.90 1.24
CA THR A 94 -30.89 19.92 0.26
C THR A 94 -29.69 20.24 -0.65
N GLY A 95 -29.93 20.25 -1.95
CA GLY A 95 -28.97 20.65 -2.98
C GLY A 95 -28.12 19.49 -3.52
N ASP A 96 -26.81 19.73 -3.57
CA ASP A 96 -25.79 18.85 -4.15
C ASP A 96 -24.97 18.15 -3.06
N GLY A 97 -24.15 17.15 -3.41
CA GLY A 97 -23.45 16.33 -2.41
C GLY A 97 -22.87 15.01 -2.95
N SER A 98 -22.28 14.20 -2.06
CA SER A 98 -21.88 12.81 -2.34
C SER A 98 -21.76 11.88 -1.11
N ILE A 99 -22.32 10.67 -1.13
CA ILE A 99 -22.03 9.64 -0.13
C ILE A 99 -20.73 8.99 -0.53
N ILE A 100 -19.88 8.71 0.45
CA ILE A 100 -19.00 7.56 0.39
C ILE A 100 -19.41 6.56 1.48
N ALA A 101 -19.54 5.28 1.15
CA ALA A 101 -19.65 4.20 2.15
C ALA A 101 -18.76 3.02 1.71
N LEU A 102 -18.30 2.25 2.69
CA LEU A 102 -17.66 0.97 2.46
C LEU A 102 -18.71 -0.14 2.61
N ILE A 103 -18.90 -0.87 1.52
CA ILE A 103 -19.81 -2.02 1.43
C ILE A 103 -19.04 -3.30 1.77
N SER A 104 -19.60 -4.15 2.63
CA SER A 104 -18.97 -5.40 3.13
C SER A 104 -19.81 -6.71 2.99
N SER A 105 -21.18 -6.74 3.02
CA SER A 105 -22.09 -7.97 3.13
C SER A 105 -23.67 -7.72 3.06
N GLN A 106 -24.68 -8.59 3.46
CA GLN A 106 -26.26 -8.60 3.42
C GLN A 106 -27.02 -10.05 3.34
N THR A 107 -28.19 -10.39 2.70
CA THR A 107 -28.94 -11.75 2.70
C THR A 107 -30.09 -11.96 1.62
N ASN A 108 -30.93 -13.02 1.40
CA ASN A 108 -31.95 -13.17 0.26
C ASN A 108 -33.38 -13.74 0.51
N PRO A 109 -34.49 -13.00 0.24
CA PRO A 109 -35.84 -13.56 0.10
C PRO A 109 -36.37 -13.55 -1.34
N HIS A 110 -35.73 -12.80 -2.24
CA HIS A 110 -36.16 -12.53 -3.61
C HIS A 110 -35.02 -11.84 -4.39
N ASP A 111 -34.65 -12.35 -5.57
CA ASP A 111 -33.49 -11.89 -6.37
C ASP A 111 -33.52 -10.41 -6.85
N PHE A 112 -34.63 -9.70 -6.55
CA PHE A 112 -34.89 -8.31 -6.90
C PHE A 112 -35.16 -7.40 -5.70
N ALA A 113 -34.89 -7.83 -4.46
CA ALA A 113 -34.78 -6.89 -3.35
C ALA A 113 -33.54 -5.96 -3.55
N LYS A 114 -33.43 -4.81 -2.87
CA LYS A 114 -32.51 -3.72 -3.30
C LYS A 114 -31.94 -2.81 -2.18
N ALA A 115 -30.60 -2.74 -2.01
CA ALA A 115 -29.88 -1.66 -1.32
C ALA A 115 -28.42 -1.48 -1.77
N GLY A 116 -27.76 -0.41 -1.31
CA GLY A 116 -26.42 0.00 -1.70
C GLY A 116 -26.16 1.43 -1.25
N ILE A 117 -26.81 2.40 -1.92
CA ILE A 117 -26.94 3.83 -1.56
C ILE A 117 -28.12 4.50 -2.29
N MET A 118 -28.96 5.31 -1.62
CA MET A 118 -30.16 5.94 -2.23
C MET A 118 -30.37 7.45 -2.00
N ILE A 119 -30.69 8.15 -3.11
CA ILE A 119 -31.32 9.47 -3.18
C ILE A 119 -32.82 9.32 -3.46
N ARG A 120 -33.68 10.00 -2.69
CA ARG A 120 -35.12 10.09 -2.99
C ARG A 120 -35.72 11.48 -2.75
N GLU A 121 -36.81 11.78 -3.46
CA GLU A 121 -37.42 13.11 -3.43
C GLU A 121 -38.33 13.35 -2.21
N THR A 122 -39.05 12.32 -1.77
CA THR A 122 -39.97 12.35 -0.62
C THR A 122 -40.02 10.99 0.06
N LEU A 123 -40.48 10.95 1.31
CA LEU A 123 -40.73 9.70 2.06
C LEU A 123 -42.04 9.00 1.66
N ASN A 124 -42.76 9.51 0.66
CA ASN A 124 -43.96 8.86 0.12
C ASN A 124 -43.58 7.57 -0.65
N PRO A 125 -44.47 6.57 -0.72
CA PRO A 125 -44.22 5.33 -1.44
C PRO A 125 -44.12 5.50 -2.97
N ASP A 126 -44.67 6.55 -3.56
CA ASP A 126 -44.72 6.77 -5.01
C ASP A 126 -43.55 7.62 -5.56
N SER A 127 -42.56 7.92 -4.72
CA SER A 127 -41.55 8.98 -4.94
C SER A 127 -40.56 8.73 -6.09
N LYS A 128 -39.99 9.81 -6.65
CA LYS A 128 -38.80 9.71 -7.51
C LYS A 128 -37.57 9.32 -6.67
N HIS A 129 -36.72 8.48 -7.25
CA HIS A 129 -35.43 8.09 -6.65
C HIS A 129 -34.34 7.93 -7.72
N VAL A 130 -33.09 8.01 -7.28
CA VAL A 130 -31.90 7.53 -8.00
C VAL A 130 -31.01 6.84 -6.99
N ASP A 131 -30.54 5.66 -7.32
CA ASP A 131 -29.88 4.77 -6.38
C ASP A 131 -28.75 3.99 -7.06
N LEU A 132 -27.76 3.56 -6.26
CA LEU A 132 -26.69 2.66 -6.69
C LEU A 132 -26.70 1.46 -5.76
N LEU A 133 -27.66 0.57 -6.03
CA LEU A 133 -27.95 -0.58 -5.20
C LEU A 133 -27.13 -1.76 -5.75
N LEU A 134 -26.37 -2.45 -4.90
CA LEU A 134 -25.71 -3.68 -5.35
C LEU A 134 -26.76 -4.79 -5.28
N THR A 135 -27.03 -5.40 -6.42
CA THR A 135 -28.00 -6.49 -6.51
C THR A 135 -27.29 -7.85 -6.42
N PRO A 136 -27.99 -8.89 -5.92
CA PRO A 136 -27.41 -10.13 -5.36
C PRO A 136 -26.50 -10.84 -6.36
N SER A 137 -27.16 -11.17 -7.46
CA SER A 137 -26.72 -12.05 -8.53
C SER A 137 -26.48 -11.26 -9.82
N ASN A 138 -26.54 -9.93 -9.73
CA ASN A 138 -26.72 -9.02 -10.86
C ASN A 138 -25.76 -7.80 -10.87
N GLY A 139 -24.90 -7.65 -9.86
CA GLY A 139 -23.90 -6.58 -9.80
C GLY A 139 -24.47 -5.21 -9.42
N PHE A 140 -23.63 -4.17 -9.45
CA PHE A 140 -24.05 -2.81 -9.05
C PHE A 140 -25.05 -2.31 -10.08
N THR A 141 -26.29 -2.05 -9.63
CA THR A 141 -27.35 -1.46 -10.44
C THR A 141 -27.47 0.02 -10.10
N PHE A 142 -27.22 0.87 -11.09
CA PHE A 142 -27.61 2.28 -11.02
C PHE A 142 -29.07 2.35 -11.47
N GLN A 143 -30.02 2.38 -10.52
CA GLN A 143 -31.46 2.36 -10.79
C GLN A 143 -32.10 3.72 -10.46
N TYR A 144 -33.25 4.02 -11.08
CA TYR A 144 -33.97 5.27 -10.89
C TYR A 144 -35.45 5.19 -11.28
N ARG A 145 -36.29 6.04 -10.66
CA ARG A 145 -37.67 6.35 -11.09
C ARG A 145 -37.77 7.82 -11.50
N THR A 146 -38.09 8.08 -12.76
CA THR A 146 -38.07 9.44 -13.35
C THR A 146 -39.32 10.28 -13.10
N ALA A 147 -40.43 9.68 -12.68
CA ALA A 147 -41.69 10.37 -12.39
C ALA A 147 -42.44 9.71 -11.23
N THR A 148 -43.06 10.53 -10.37
CA THR A 148 -43.88 10.09 -9.24
C THR A 148 -45.04 9.21 -9.73
N GLY A 149 -45.25 8.05 -9.10
CA GLY A 149 -46.25 7.07 -9.53
C GLY A 149 -45.94 6.35 -10.86
N GLY A 150 -44.73 6.51 -11.40
CA GLY A 150 -44.19 5.76 -12.54
C GLY A 150 -43.43 4.48 -12.14
N THR A 151 -42.90 3.76 -13.12
CA THR A 151 -42.12 2.52 -12.93
C THR A 151 -40.61 2.79 -13.12
N SER A 152 -39.75 2.04 -12.43
CA SER A 152 -38.29 2.26 -12.39
C SER A 152 -37.50 1.65 -13.58
N GLN A 153 -36.23 2.04 -13.73
CA GLN A 153 -35.29 1.64 -14.81
C GLN A 153 -33.84 1.51 -14.28
N SER A 154 -32.89 0.88 -15.01
CA SER A 154 -31.51 0.68 -14.51
C SER A 154 -30.40 0.43 -15.56
N VAL A 155 -29.12 0.56 -15.14
CA VAL A 155 -27.88 0.20 -15.87
C VAL A 155 -26.89 -0.48 -14.89
N LYS A 156 -26.02 -1.41 -15.33
CA LYS A 156 -25.22 -2.28 -14.42
C LYS A 156 -23.75 -2.50 -14.81
N ILE A 157 -22.90 -2.85 -13.83
CA ILE A 157 -21.57 -3.48 -14.03
C ILE A 157 -21.32 -4.66 -13.07
N ALA A 158 -20.36 -5.53 -13.42
CA ALA A 158 -19.85 -6.57 -12.52
C ALA A 158 -18.88 -6.00 -11.47
N SER A 159 -19.11 -6.33 -10.20
CA SER A 159 -18.22 -6.02 -9.05
C SER A 159 -18.64 -6.85 -7.83
N THR A 160 -17.84 -6.84 -6.76
CA THR A 160 -18.09 -7.52 -5.48
C THR A 160 -17.62 -6.68 -4.27
N SER A 161 -18.06 -7.05 -3.07
CA SER A 161 -17.58 -6.47 -1.79
C SER A 161 -16.28 -7.16 -1.32
N PRO A 162 -15.43 -6.51 -0.49
CA PRO A 162 -15.57 -5.15 0.01
C PRO A 162 -15.27 -4.09 -1.06
N ASN A 163 -16.11 -3.06 -1.18
CA ASN A 163 -15.95 -2.00 -2.18
C ASN A 163 -16.46 -0.65 -1.69
N TRP A 164 -15.83 0.44 -2.09
CA TRP A 164 -16.32 1.79 -1.81
C TRP A 164 -17.27 2.24 -2.92
N VAL A 165 -18.46 2.69 -2.54
CA VAL A 165 -19.44 3.30 -3.46
C VAL A 165 -19.50 4.81 -3.27
N LYS A 166 -19.82 5.53 -4.35
CA LYS A 166 -20.20 6.93 -4.27
C LYS A 166 -21.30 7.30 -5.28
N LEU A 167 -22.42 7.82 -4.78
CA LEU A 167 -23.33 8.65 -5.56
C LEU A 167 -22.93 10.11 -5.35
N GLU A 168 -22.96 10.91 -6.42
CA GLU A 168 -22.67 12.35 -6.41
C GLU A 168 -23.74 13.09 -7.21
N ARG A 169 -24.29 14.18 -6.65
CA ARG A 169 -25.29 15.02 -7.31
C ARG A 169 -24.73 16.40 -7.62
N LYS A 170 -25.05 16.91 -8.82
CA LYS A 170 -24.76 18.26 -9.28
C LYS A 170 -25.93 18.84 -10.08
N GLY A 171 -26.72 19.72 -9.47
CA GLY A 171 -27.97 20.26 -10.00
C GLY A 171 -29.01 19.16 -10.21
N ASN A 172 -29.26 18.83 -11.48
CA ASN A 172 -30.13 17.72 -11.89
C ASN A 172 -29.34 16.51 -12.42
N VAL A 173 -28.00 16.54 -12.40
CA VAL A 173 -27.16 15.41 -12.81
C VAL A 173 -26.77 14.59 -11.58
N ILE A 174 -26.97 13.29 -11.63
CA ILE A 174 -26.57 12.33 -10.59
C ILE A 174 -25.64 11.31 -11.22
N LYS A 175 -24.50 11.05 -10.57
CA LYS A 175 -23.45 10.13 -11.00
C LYS A 175 -23.17 9.05 -9.96
N GLY A 176 -22.92 7.83 -10.43
CA GLY A 176 -22.42 6.72 -9.63
C GLY A 176 -20.94 6.44 -9.91
N TYR A 177 -20.18 6.10 -8.87
CA TYR A 177 -18.76 5.76 -8.89
C TYR A 177 -18.46 4.58 -7.95
N VAL A 178 -17.35 3.88 -8.20
CA VAL A 178 -16.81 2.83 -7.32
C VAL A 178 -15.30 2.98 -7.09
N SER A 179 -14.79 2.42 -6.00
CA SER A 179 -13.35 2.40 -5.69
C SER A 179 -12.93 1.20 -4.82
N ASN A 180 -11.78 0.60 -5.15
CA ASN A 180 -11.15 -0.44 -4.34
C ASN A 180 -10.35 0.13 -3.13
N ASN A 181 -10.18 1.45 -3.00
CA ASN A 181 -9.33 2.04 -1.95
C ASN A 181 -9.79 3.41 -1.38
N GLY A 182 -10.94 3.92 -1.80
CA GLY A 182 -11.49 5.22 -1.35
C GLY A 182 -10.75 6.46 -1.86
N LEU A 183 -9.60 6.31 -2.52
CA LEU A 183 -8.74 7.41 -2.98
C LEU A 183 -8.79 7.58 -4.51
N ASN A 184 -8.79 6.47 -5.26
CA ASN A 184 -8.84 6.44 -6.71
C ASN A 184 -10.22 5.92 -7.16
N TRP A 185 -10.99 6.74 -7.86
CA TRP A 185 -12.39 6.49 -8.19
C TRP A 185 -12.60 6.24 -9.69
N GLY A 186 -13.47 5.30 -10.04
CA GLY A 186 -13.93 5.05 -11.40
C GLY A 186 -15.42 5.36 -11.58
N ASP A 187 -15.78 6.01 -12.69
CA ASP A 187 -17.18 6.31 -13.07
C ASP A 187 -17.95 5.02 -13.43
N LEU A 188 -19.23 4.97 -13.06
CA LEU A 188 -20.15 3.84 -13.31
C LEU A 188 -21.43 4.31 -14.01
N GLY A 189 -22.14 5.31 -13.48
CA GLY A 189 -23.42 5.78 -14.00
C GLY A 189 -23.52 7.31 -14.06
N ASN A 190 -24.37 7.83 -14.96
CA ASN A 190 -24.68 9.26 -15.07
C ASN A 190 -26.10 9.45 -15.64
N LEU A 191 -26.98 10.10 -14.89
CA LEU A 191 -28.35 10.44 -15.29
C LEU A 191 -28.64 11.93 -15.06
N THR A 192 -29.39 12.55 -15.97
CA THR A 192 -29.99 13.87 -15.73
C THR A 192 -31.47 13.68 -15.37
N LEU A 193 -31.86 13.97 -14.13
CA LEU A 193 -33.22 13.87 -13.62
C LEU A 193 -33.59 15.12 -12.80
N ASN A 194 -34.68 15.79 -13.18
CA ASN A 194 -35.21 16.93 -12.45
C ASN A 194 -35.92 16.46 -11.17
N MET A 195 -35.27 16.69 -10.03
CA MET A 195 -35.85 16.49 -8.70
C MET A 195 -35.73 17.77 -7.87
N ASN A 196 -36.61 17.93 -6.89
CA ASN A 196 -36.62 19.06 -5.94
C ASN A 196 -35.24 19.32 -5.30
N ALA A 197 -35.03 20.55 -4.83
CA ALA A 197 -33.81 20.91 -4.11
C ALA A 197 -33.71 20.20 -2.75
N SER A 198 -34.82 20.11 -2.00
CA SER A 198 -34.88 19.35 -0.74
C SER A 198 -35.32 17.91 -0.99
N LEU A 199 -34.61 16.99 -0.36
CA LEU A 199 -34.56 15.56 -0.65
C LEU A 199 -34.38 14.77 0.66
N TYR A 200 -34.48 13.44 0.57
CA TYR A 200 -34.04 12.55 1.65
C TYR A 200 -32.94 11.64 1.14
N VAL A 201 -32.02 11.33 2.04
CA VAL A 201 -30.74 10.77 1.62
C VAL A 201 -30.16 9.90 2.71
N GLY A 202 -29.89 8.67 2.31
CA GLY A 202 -30.58 7.67 3.09
C GLY A 202 -30.48 6.28 2.53
N LEU A 203 -30.94 5.41 3.40
CA LEU A 203 -30.33 4.15 3.71
C LEU A 203 -31.47 3.12 3.53
N ALA A 204 -31.54 2.47 2.36
CA ALA A 204 -32.76 2.04 1.66
C ALA A 204 -32.75 0.59 1.20
N VAL A 205 -33.66 -0.22 1.74
CA VAL A 205 -33.57 -1.68 1.68
C VAL A 205 -35.04 -2.22 1.73
N THR A 206 -35.47 -3.08 0.78
CA THR A 206 -36.88 -3.59 0.56
C THR A 206 -37.05 -5.12 0.42
N SER A 207 -37.95 -5.79 1.17
CA SER A 207 -38.07 -7.27 1.17
C SER A 207 -38.79 -7.90 -0.03
N HIS A 208 -39.45 -7.12 -0.87
CA HIS A 208 -40.41 -7.59 -1.89
C HIS A 208 -41.61 -8.41 -1.33
N ASN A 209 -41.87 -8.41 0.00
CA ASN A 209 -42.91 -9.21 0.65
C ASN A 209 -43.57 -8.47 1.85
N VAL A 210 -44.90 -8.40 1.88
CA VAL A 210 -45.66 -7.63 2.89
C VAL A 210 -45.71 -8.26 4.29
N SER A 211 -45.36 -9.55 4.41
CA SER A 211 -45.51 -10.34 5.64
C SER A 211 -44.17 -10.70 6.30
N GLN A 212 -43.03 -10.12 5.86
CA GLN A 212 -41.72 -10.48 6.38
C GLN A 212 -40.67 -9.36 6.31
N LEU A 213 -39.91 -9.22 7.41
CA LEU A 213 -38.69 -8.41 7.58
C LEU A 213 -37.43 -9.17 7.19
N SER A 214 -36.40 -8.40 6.82
CA SER A 214 -35.17 -8.83 6.15
C SER A 214 -34.17 -7.62 6.12
N THR A 215 -32.82 -7.74 5.92
CA THR A 215 -31.89 -6.88 6.72
C THR A 215 -30.30 -6.64 6.42
N ALA A 216 -29.69 -5.40 6.48
CA ALA A 216 -28.21 -4.92 6.45
C ALA A 216 -27.20 -4.33 7.67
N THR A 217 -25.83 -4.35 7.76
CA THR A 217 -24.89 -3.53 8.65
C THR A 217 -23.77 -2.71 7.93
N PHE A 218 -23.64 -1.37 7.97
CA PHE A 218 -22.73 -0.59 7.06
C PHE A 218 -21.46 0.07 7.65
N ASP A 219 -20.33 0.11 6.91
CA ASP A 219 -19.02 0.71 7.30
C ASP A 219 -18.72 2.11 6.71
N GLN A 220 -17.95 2.93 7.46
CA GLN A 220 -17.30 4.17 6.97
C GLN A 220 -18.26 5.17 6.27
N VAL A 221 -19.51 5.21 6.74
CA VAL A 221 -20.67 5.89 6.13
C VAL A 221 -20.53 7.42 6.16
N LYS A 222 -19.82 7.95 5.17
CA LYS A 222 -19.45 9.36 4.99
C LYS A 222 -20.37 10.04 4.02
N VAL A 223 -21.51 10.39 4.58
CA VAL A 223 -22.63 10.94 3.86
C VAL A 223 -22.43 12.46 3.81
N ASN A 224 -21.71 12.92 2.79
CA ASN A 224 -21.68 14.33 2.33
C ASN A 224 -23.05 14.63 1.65
N ALA A 225 -24.11 14.22 2.37
CA ALA A 225 -25.49 14.00 2.02
C ALA A 225 -25.81 12.96 0.87
N THR A 226 -25.59 11.60 1.00
CA THR A 226 -26.14 10.55 0.05
C THR A 226 -26.59 9.00 0.25
N GLY A 227 -26.56 7.93 1.13
CA GLY A 227 -26.18 7.26 2.44
C GLY A 227 -26.51 5.65 2.39
N ASP A 228 -26.17 4.62 3.30
CA ASP A 228 -26.93 3.26 3.53
C ASP A 228 -26.85 2.29 4.90
N VAL A 229 -27.70 1.19 5.24
CA VAL A 229 -28.04 0.51 6.64
C VAL A 229 -28.14 -1.00 7.29
N PHE A 230 -29.22 -1.92 7.25
CA PHE A 230 -30.05 -2.80 8.30
C PHE A 230 -30.10 -4.41 8.92
N PRO A 231 -29.31 -5.30 9.69
CA PRO A 231 -28.65 -6.63 9.30
C PRO A 231 -29.21 -8.10 9.42
N PRO A 232 -28.65 -9.06 8.63
CA PRO A 232 -29.27 -10.32 8.14
C PRO A 232 -29.90 -11.36 9.08
N THR A 233 -30.78 -12.23 8.52
CA THR A 233 -31.17 -13.50 9.17
C THR A 233 -30.06 -14.57 9.08
N GLU A 234 -30.05 -15.53 10.01
CA GLU A 234 -29.06 -16.63 10.04
C GLU A 234 -29.45 -17.86 9.17
N PRO A 235 -28.49 -18.74 8.80
CA PRO A 235 -28.77 -20.00 8.11
C PRO A 235 -29.21 -21.12 9.06
N THR A 236 -30.05 -22.03 8.59
CA THR A 236 -30.66 -23.11 9.42
C THR A 236 -30.55 -24.49 8.79
N ASN A 237 -30.89 -25.55 9.54
CA ASN A 237 -30.86 -26.95 9.10
C ASN A 237 -29.52 -27.39 8.47
N LEU A 238 -28.39 -27.07 9.12
CA LEU A 238 -27.09 -27.57 8.69
C LEU A 238 -27.04 -29.10 8.82
N GLN A 239 -26.67 -29.79 7.75
CA GLN A 239 -26.54 -31.24 7.69
C GLN A 239 -25.33 -31.65 6.86
N ALA A 240 -24.69 -32.77 7.21
CA ALA A 240 -23.64 -33.37 6.40
C ALA A 240 -24.24 -34.35 5.39
N ASN A 241 -24.16 -34.00 4.10
CA ASN A 241 -24.70 -34.81 3.00
C ASN A 241 -23.79 -36.00 2.69
N SER A 242 -22.47 -35.78 2.79
CA SER A 242 -21.45 -36.84 2.66
C SER A 242 -20.17 -36.44 3.40
N VAL A 243 -19.49 -37.43 3.96
CA VAL A 243 -18.25 -37.25 4.72
C VAL A 243 -17.26 -38.33 4.32
N THR A 244 -16.01 -37.93 4.08
CA THR A 244 -14.89 -38.83 3.79
C THR A 244 -13.76 -38.55 4.79
N SER A 245 -12.57 -39.05 4.51
CA SER A 245 -11.39 -38.87 5.34
C SER A 245 -10.70 -37.51 5.15
N THR A 246 -10.89 -36.84 4.01
CA THR A 246 -10.36 -35.50 3.73
C THR A 246 -11.42 -34.48 3.31
N THR A 247 -12.68 -34.89 3.15
CA THR A 247 -13.77 -34.00 2.73
C THR A 247 -15.04 -34.13 3.56
N ALA A 248 -15.82 -33.06 3.61
CA ALA A 248 -17.19 -33.06 4.13
C ALA A 248 -18.04 -32.12 3.28
N ASN A 249 -19.04 -32.66 2.57
CA ASN A 249 -20.06 -31.85 1.92
C ASN A 249 -21.23 -31.64 2.88
N ILE A 250 -21.48 -30.38 3.22
CA ILE A 250 -22.63 -29.96 4.03
C ILE A 250 -23.67 -29.24 3.16
N SER A 251 -24.92 -29.22 3.60
CA SER A 251 -25.94 -28.28 3.11
C SER A 251 -26.66 -27.58 4.26
N TRP A 252 -27.35 -26.49 3.92
CA TRP A 252 -28.19 -25.70 4.83
C TRP A 252 -29.41 -25.13 4.11
N THR A 253 -30.33 -24.53 4.87
CA THR A 253 -31.47 -23.73 4.39
C THR A 253 -31.09 -22.25 4.31
N ALA A 254 -31.58 -21.56 3.27
CA ALA A 254 -31.20 -20.18 2.95
C ALA A 254 -31.70 -19.11 3.95
N SER A 255 -31.10 -17.92 3.87
CA SER A 255 -31.32 -16.74 4.74
C SER A 255 -31.79 -15.50 3.96
N LEU A 256 -32.47 -14.54 4.60
CA LEU A 256 -33.47 -13.65 3.97
C LEU A 256 -33.21 -12.12 4.22
N ASP A 257 -33.32 -11.22 3.22
CA ASP A 257 -32.97 -9.76 3.31
C ASP A 257 -33.85 -8.75 2.57
N ASP A 258 -33.81 -7.49 2.97
CA ASP A 258 -34.36 -6.42 2.16
C ASP A 258 -33.48 -6.08 0.90
N VAL A 259 -32.51 -6.95 0.52
CA VAL A 259 -31.72 -6.94 -0.76
C VAL A 259 -31.49 -8.25 -1.55
N GLY A 260 -30.66 -9.19 -1.10
CA GLY A 260 -30.50 -10.52 -1.74
C GLY A 260 -29.10 -11.17 -1.64
N VAL A 261 -28.95 -12.34 -0.99
CA VAL A 261 -27.71 -13.06 -0.60
C VAL A 261 -26.79 -13.10 -1.83
N LYS A 262 -25.67 -12.36 -1.79
CA LYS A 262 -24.58 -12.45 -2.76
C LYS A 262 -23.83 -13.74 -2.46
N ASP A 263 -23.66 -14.05 -1.17
CA ASP A 263 -22.91 -15.16 -0.65
C ASP A 263 -23.04 -15.49 0.88
N TYR A 264 -22.44 -16.59 1.32
CA TYR A 264 -22.36 -17.03 2.71
C TYR A 264 -20.89 -17.17 3.14
N ASP A 265 -20.56 -16.75 4.35
CA ASP A 265 -19.25 -17.00 4.96
C ASP A 265 -19.30 -18.27 5.81
N VAL A 266 -18.48 -19.25 5.44
CA VAL A 266 -18.46 -20.60 6.02
C VAL A 266 -17.24 -20.76 6.93
N TYR A 267 -17.49 -21.07 8.19
CA TYR A 267 -16.48 -21.18 9.25
C TYR A 267 -16.27 -22.64 9.64
N LYS A 268 -15.02 -22.96 10.01
CA LYS A 268 -14.63 -24.25 10.60
C LYS A 268 -13.83 -23.94 11.86
N ASP A 269 -14.25 -24.49 12.99
CA ASP A 269 -13.63 -24.29 14.30
C ASP A 269 -13.49 -22.79 14.64
N ASN A 270 -14.53 -22.01 14.31
CA ASN A 270 -14.63 -20.55 14.36
C ASN A 270 -13.68 -19.76 13.43
N VAL A 271 -12.87 -20.41 12.60
CA VAL A 271 -12.03 -19.76 11.57
C VAL A 271 -12.77 -19.70 10.24
N LEU A 272 -12.85 -18.50 9.64
CA LEU A 272 -13.43 -18.30 8.31
C LEU A 272 -12.63 -19.13 7.28
N THR A 273 -13.25 -20.19 6.78
CA THR A 273 -12.59 -21.19 5.92
C THR A 273 -12.90 -20.94 4.46
N GLN A 274 -14.13 -20.51 4.14
CA GLN A 274 -14.47 -19.99 2.83
C GLN A 274 -15.32 -18.75 2.98
N ALA A 275 -14.76 -17.61 2.55
CA ALA A 275 -15.55 -16.42 2.35
C ALA A 275 -16.37 -16.55 1.06
N SER A 276 -17.57 -16.01 1.10
CA SER A 276 -18.41 -15.75 -0.06
C SER A 276 -18.82 -16.97 -0.93
N VAL A 277 -19.39 -18.00 -0.30
CA VAL A 277 -20.05 -19.16 -0.95
C VAL A 277 -21.46 -18.79 -1.43
N THR A 278 -21.78 -18.90 -2.72
CA THR A 278 -23.11 -18.51 -3.24
C THR A 278 -24.18 -19.61 -3.17
N SER A 279 -23.77 -20.88 -2.96
CA SER A 279 -24.65 -22.04 -2.82
C SER A 279 -24.96 -22.35 -1.35
N THR A 280 -26.15 -22.91 -1.06
CA THR A 280 -26.48 -23.43 0.29
C THR A 280 -25.86 -24.82 0.57
N THR A 281 -24.71 -25.08 -0.04
CA THR A 281 -23.87 -26.26 0.17
C THR A 281 -22.42 -25.87 -0.02
N TYR A 282 -21.54 -26.47 0.78
CA TYR A 282 -20.10 -26.31 0.68
C TYR A 282 -19.41 -27.65 0.95
N THR A 283 -18.37 -27.96 0.17
CA THR A 283 -17.51 -29.11 0.39
C THR A 283 -16.19 -28.64 0.98
N PHE A 284 -16.01 -28.88 2.27
CA PHE A 284 -14.68 -28.81 2.88
C PHE A 284 -13.78 -29.87 2.24
N THR A 285 -12.52 -29.52 2.00
CA THR A 285 -11.48 -30.41 1.49
C THR A 285 -10.19 -30.21 2.30
N GLY A 286 -9.23 -31.13 2.17
CA GLY A 286 -7.97 -31.07 2.93
C GLY A 286 -8.16 -31.22 4.45
N LEU A 287 -9.25 -31.84 4.89
CA LEU A 287 -9.48 -32.15 6.29
C LEU A 287 -8.53 -33.26 6.76
N THR A 288 -8.19 -33.26 8.05
CA THR A 288 -7.46 -34.35 8.69
C THR A 288 -8.42 -35.54 8.89
N PRO A 289 -7.98 -36.78 8.64
CA PRO A 289 -8.79 -37.98 8.89
C PRO A 289 -9.13 -38.20 10.36
N ASN A 290 -10.21 -38.94 10.64
CA ASN A 290 -10.67 -39.30 11.99
C ASN A 290 -10.67 -38.10 12.98
N THR A 291 -11.11 -36.95 12.52
CA THR A 291 -11.04 -35.66 13.25
C THR A 291 -12.42 -35.00 13.27
N ASN A 292 -12.79 -34.46 14.44
CA ASN A 292 -14.01 -33.67 14.60
C ASN A 292 -13.77 -32.23 14.16
N TYR A 293 -14.67 -31.70 13.35
CA TYR A 293 -14.72 -30.30 12.94
C TYR A 293 -16.07 -29.71 13.35
N ASN A 294 -16.08 -28.47 13.82
CA ASN A 294 -17.32 -27.76 14.14
C ASN A 294 -17.59 -26.65 13.12
N ILE A 295 -18.75 -26.67 12.48
CA ILE A 295 -19.06 -25.85 11.32
C ILE A 295 -20.23 -24.92 11.59
N THR A 296 -20.05 -23.64 11.26
CA THR A 296 -21.10 -22.61 11.29
C THR A 296 -21.06 -21.76 10.02
N VAL A 297 -22.19 -21.18 9.66
CA VAL A 297 -22.34 -20.35 8.45
C VAL A 297 -22.99 -19.02 8.81
N LYS A 298 -22.50 -17.94 8.21
CA LYS A 298 -23.12 -16.61 8.19
C LYS A 298 -23.51 -16.23 6.76
N ALA A 299 -24.44 -15.31 6.59
CA ALA A 299 -24.93 -14.85 5.30
C ALA A 299 -24.54 -13.39 5.04
N LYS A 300 -24.32 -13.09 3.74
CA LYS A 300 -23.82 -11.83 3.19
C LYS A 300 -24.39 -11.56 1.78
N ASP A 301 -24.82 -10.36 1.46
CA ASP A 301 -24.81 -9.73 0.16
C ASP A 301 -23.93 -8.51 0.04
N ALA A 302 -24.49 -7.33 -0.12
CA ALA A 302 -23.91 -6.42 -1.08
C ALA A 302 -23.95 -4.94 -0.68
N ALA A 303 -24.17 -4.61 0.59
CA ALA A 303 -24.04 -3.22 1.03
C ALA A 303 -23.25 -2.96 2.35
N GLY A 304 -22.83 -3.97 3.11
CA GLY A 304 -22.13 -3.75 4.41
C GLY A 304 -22.03 -4.96 5.37
N ASN A 305 -22.92 -5.94 5.20
CA ASN A 305 -23.87 -6.29 6.22
C ASN A 305 -23.86 -7.75 6.77
N ILE A 306 -23.40 -8.08 7.99
CA ILE A 306 -23.21 -9.50 8.42
C ILE A 306 -24.33 -10.10 9.29
N SER A 307 -24.67 -11.39 9.05
CA SER A 307 -25.60 -12.18 9.88
C SER A 307 -25.06 -12.70 11.21
N ASN A 308 -25.99 -13.13 12.07
CA ASN A 308 -25.72 -14.12 13.12
C ASN A 308 -25.32 -15.48 12.53
N ALA A 309 -24.55 -16.27 13.28
CA ALA A 309 -24.07 -17.57 12.82
C ALA A 309 -25.10 -18.67 13.08
N SER A 310 -25.24 -19.58 12.12
CA SER A 310 -26.07 -20.78 12.27
C SER A 310 -25.72 -21.61 13.50
N SER A 311 -26.68 -22.39 14.00
CA SER A 311 -26.40 -23.44 14.98
C SER A 311 -25.27 -24.37 14.51
N PRO A 312 -24.32 -24.76 15.39
CA PRO A 312 -23.13 -25.52 15.03
C PRO A 312 -23.43 -26.96 14.59
N LEU A 313 -22.87 -27.36 13.44
CA LEU A 313 -22.84 -28.75 12.98
C LEU A 313 -21.46 -29.35 13.24
N THR A 314 -21.39 -30.35 14.12
CA THR A 314 -20.18 -31.16 14.30
C THR A 314 -20.12 -32.28 13.25
N VAL A 315 -18.99 -32.42 12.58
CA VAL A 315 -18.72 -33.45 11.57
C VAL A 315 -17.42 -34.18 11.87
N THR A 316 -17.46 -35.52 11.95
CA THR A 316 -16.27 -36.37 12.12
C THR A 316 -15.84 -36.93 10.77
N THR A 317 -14.64 -36.60 10.29
CA THR A 317 -14.07 -37.24 9.10
C THR A 317 -13.82 -38.73 9.31
N THR A 318 -13.91 -39.53 8.25
CA THR A 318 -13.61 -40.97 8.34
C THR A 318 -12.10 -41.23 8.43
N SER A 319 -11.71 -42.46 8.78
CA SER A 319 -10.30 -42.87 8.71
C SER A 319 -9.82 -43.00 7.27
N LEU A 320 -8.61 -42.53 6.98
CA LEU A 320 -8.01 -42.58 5.65
C LEU A 320 -7.36 -43.94 5.41
N ILE A 321 -7.89 -44.70 4.45
CA ILE A 321 -7.20 -45.83 3.85
C ILE A 321 -6.77 -45.35 2.46
N ASP A 322 -5.57 -44.83 2.37
CA ASP A 322 -4.92 -44.51 1.09
C ASP A 322 -3.60 -45.26 0.99
N THR A 323 -3.40 -45.94 -0.14
CA THR A 323 -2.31 -46.87 -0.40
C THR A 323 -1.71 -46.69 -1.80
N GLN A 324 -2.12 -45.64 -2.51
CA GLN A 324 -1.59 -45.27 -3.82
C GLN A 324 -0.50 -44.22 -3.64
N ASN A 325 0.60 -44.36 -4.41
CA ASN A 325 1.67 -43.36 -4.41
C ASN A 325 1.32 -42.23 -5.39
N PRO A 326 1.62 -40.96 -5.04
CA PRO A 326 1.58 -39.85 -5.98
C PRO A 326 2.38 -40.13 -7.25
N THR A 327 1.98 -39.51 -8.36
CA THR A 327 2.74 -39.59 -9.62
C THR A 327 4.11 -38.90 -9.50
N SER A 328 5.10 -39.38 -10.24
CA SER A 328 6.47 -38.83 -10.17
C SER A 328 6.53 -37.38 -10.68
N PRO A 329 7.18 -36.44 -9.96
CA PRO A 329 7.35 -35.07 -10.45
C PRO A 329 8.03 -35.03 -11.82
N SER A 330 7.50 -34.21 -12.73
CA SER A 330 7.98 -34.11 -14.12
C SER A 330 8.46 -32.69 -14.44
N GLY A 331 9.14 -32.50 -15.59
CA GLY A 331 9.57 -31.16 -16.02
C GLY A 331 10.59 -30.46 -15.09
N LEU A 332 11.37 -31.22 -14.32
CA LEU A 332 12.38 -30.66 -13.40
C LEU A 332 13.45 -29.86 -14.17
N VAL A 333 13.53 -28.55 -13.91
CA VAL A 333 14.47 -27.62 -14.54
C VAL A 333 15.15 -26.71 -13.51
N SER A 334 16.32 -26.18 -13.87
CA SER A 334 17.07 -25.18 -13.09
C SER A 334 16.72 -23.79 -13.61
N SER A 335 15.86 -23.05 -12.92
CA SER A 335 15.43 -21.70 -13.32
C SER A 335 16.53 -20.65 -13.18
N SER A 336 17.46 -20.84 -12.23
CA SER A 336 18.69 -20.06 -12.09
C SER A 336 19.72 -20.78 -11.20
N LYS A 337 20.98 -20.38 -11.30
CA LYS A 337 22.07 -20.94 -10.50
C LYS A 337 23.14 -19.89 -10.17
N THR A 338 23.82 -20.08 -9.05
CA THR A 338 24.99 -19.29 -8.62
C THR A 338 26.20 -20.22 -8.49
N SER A 339 27.27 -19.76 -7.84
CA SER A 339 28.37 -20.62 -7.41
C SER A 339 28.04 -21.49 -6.19
N SER A 340 27.04 -21.13 -5.38
CA SER A 340 26.72 -21.82 -4.12
C SER A 340 25.24 -22.22 -3.97
N SER A 341 24.42 -22.00 -5.00
CA SER A 341 23.01 -22.39 -5.02
C SER A 341 22.46 -22.72 -6.41
N VAL A 342 21.35 -23.48 -6.44
CA VAL A 342 20.54 -23.77 -7.63
C VAL A 342 19.06 -23.63 -7.27
N ASN A 343 18.33 -22.80 -8.03
CA ASN A 343 16.88 -22.73 -7.98
C ASN A 343 16.27 -23.77 -8.93
N LEU A 344 15.51 -24.70 -8.38
CA LEU A 344 14.80 -25.75 -9.07
C LEU A 344 13.31 -25.40 -9.20
N SER A 345 12.68 -25.86 -10.28
CA SER A 345 11.23 -25.83 -10.47
C SER A 345 10.77 -27.03 -11.30
N TRP A 346 9.57 -27.54 -11.05
CA TRP A 346 9.02 -28.73 -11.72
C TRP A 346 7.50 -28.59 -11.95
N THR A 347 6.95 -29.48 -12.78
CA THR A 347 5.51 -29.67 -12.93
C THR A 347 4.98 -30.43 -11.71
N ALA A 348 3.83 -29.99 -11.19
CA ALA A 348 3.19 -30.63 -10.05
C ALA A 348 2.89 -32.13 -10.30
N SER A 349 3.01 -32.93 -9.25
CA SER A 349 2.49 -34.29 -9.21
C SER A 349 0.97 -34.29 -9.03
N THR A 350 0.36 -35.40 -9.41
CA THR A 350 -1.05 -35.73 -9.18
C THR A 350 -1.17 -36.94 -8.27
N ASP A 351 -2.32 -37.07 -7.62
CA ASP A 351 -2.61 -38.11 -6.62
C ASP A 351 -4.13 -38.35 -6.57
N ASN A 352 -4.58 -39.47 -6.03
CA ASN A 352 -6.01 -39.80 -5.88
C ASN A 352 -6.68 -39.07 -4.71
N VAL A 353 -5.93 -38.59 -3.72
CA VAL A 353 -6.44 -37.72 -2.64
C VAL A 353 -5.75 -36.36 -2.66
N SER A 354 -4.44 -36.29 -2.41
CA SER A 354 -3.68 -35.04 -2.39
C SER A 354 -2.17 -35.23 -2.24
N VAL A 355 -1.38 -34.56 -3.09
CA VAL A 355 0.05 -34.34 -2.83
C VAL A 355 0.21 -33.33 -1.70
N TYR A 356 0.91 -33.72 -0.64
CA TYR A 356 1.17 -32.89 0.55
C TYR A 356 2.47 -32.08 0.42
N ALA A 357 3.55 -32.72 -0.05
CA ALA A 357 4.86 -32.10 -0.15
C ALA A 357 5.74 -32.75 -1.23
N TYR A 358 6.84 -32.07 -1.54
CA TYR A 358 7.93 -32.54 -2.38
C TYR A 358 9.23 -32.64 -1.57
N ASP A 359 9.93 -33.76 -1.69
CA ASP A 359 11.25 -34.02 -1.10
C ASP A 359 12.33 -33.90 -2.18
N ILE A 360 13.30 -32.99 -1.99
CA ILE A 360 14.34 -32.64 -2.96
C ILE A 360 15.65 -33.32 -2.56
N TYR A 361 16.23 -34.09 -3.47
CA TYR A 361 17.48 -34.83 -3.25
C TYR A 361 18.62 -34.23 -4.06
N ARG A 362 19.78 -34.03 -3.41
CA ARG A 362 21.06 -33.60 -3.97
C ARG A 362 22.03 -34.77 -3.92
N ASN A 363 22.46 -35.29 -5.06
CA ASN A 363 23.33 -36.47 -5.19
C ASN A 363 22.79 -37.70 -4.40
N GLY A 364 21.46 -37.85 -4.32
CA GLY A 364 20.79 -38.92 -3.58
C GLY A 364 20.55 -38.66 -2.09
N THR A 365 21.14 -37.62 -1.50
CA THR A 365 20.87 -37.19 -0.12
C THR A 365 19.75 -36.15 -0.07
N LEU A 366 18.83 -36.23 0.90
CA LEU A 366 17.79 -35.21 1.09
C LEU A 366 18.44 -33.84 1.35
N ALA A 367 18.04 -32.82 0.59
CA ALA A 367 18.51 -31.45 0.68
C ALA A 367 17.48 -30.50 1.30
N GLY A 368 16.21 -30.89 1.32
CA GLY A 368 15.10 -30.16 1.91
C GLY A 368 13.77 -30.58 1.29
N SER A 369 12.67 -30.02 1.81
CA SER A 369 11.30 -30.32 1.39
C SER A 369 10.46 -29.04 1.28
N THR A 370 9.40 -29.06 0.48
CA THR A 370 8.48 -27.90 0.30
C THR A 370 7.08 -28.34 -0.14
N PRO A 371 6.00 -27.63 0.22
CA PRO A 371 4.67 -27.83 -0.38
C PRO A 371 4.54 -27.22 -1.79
N THR A 372 5.48 -26.39 -2.25
CA THR A 372 5.45 -25.73 -3.57
C THR A 372 6.26 -26.49 -4.62
N THR A 373 6.03 -26.18 -5.90
CA THR A 373 6.74 -26.77 -7.05
C THR A 373 8.10 -26.11 -7.36
N SER A 374 8.73 -25.48 -6.38
CA SER A 374 10.04 -24.84 -6.54
C SER A 374 10.84 -24.80 -5.24
N PHE A 375 12.18 -24.90 -5.35
CA PHE A 375 13.07 -24.93 -4.19
C PHE A 375 14.46 -24.38 -4.52
N ASN A 376 15.07 -23.66 -3.58
CA ASN A 376 16.43 -23.12 -3.70
C ASN A 376 17.41 -23.99 -2.89
N VAL A 377 18.15 -24.88 -3.56
CA VAL A 377 19.20 -25.66 -2.87
C VAL A 377 20.43 -24.78 -2.70
N THR A 378 20.78 -24.48 -1.45
CA THR A 378 21.96 -23.67 -1.07
C THR A 378 23.09 -24.56 -0.54
N GLY A 379 24.21 -23.94 -0.11
CA GLY A 379 25.35 -24.67 0.46
C GLY A 379 26.02 -25.61 -0.55
N LEU A 380 26.09 -25.20 -1.81
CA LEU A 380 26.78 -25.91 -2.89
C LEU A 380 28.22 -25.39 -3.07
N THR A 381 29.08 -26.24 -3.63
CA THR A 381 30.44 -25.89 -4.05
C THR A 381 30.41 -25.28 -5.45
N ALA A 382 31.29 -24.31 -5.71
CA ALA A 382 31.44 -23.68 -7.02
C ALA A 382 31.96 -24.64 -8.10
N ASN A 383 31.67 -24.35 -9.37
CA ASN A 383 32.13 -25.10 -10.55
C ASN A 383 31.86 -26.61 -10.48
N THR A 384 30.88 -27.05 -9.68
CA THR A 384 30.66 -28.45 -9.30
C THR A 384 29.34 -28.96 -9.87
N THR A 385 29.35 -30.16 -10.44
CA THR A 385 28.15 -30.80 -10.98
C THR A 385 27.39 -31.53 -9.87
N TYR A 386 26.12 -31.15 -9.68
CA TYR A 386 25.19 -31.83 -8.80
C TYR A 386 24.10 -32.51 -9.63
N SER A 387 23.64 -33.67 -9.17
CA SER A 387 22.46 -34.35 -9.67
C SER A 387 21.29 -34.10 -8.74
N PHE A 388 20.18 -33.59 -9.27
CA PHE A 388 18.97 -33.30 -8.51
C PHE A 388 17.81 -34.19 -8.95
N THR A 389 17.08 -34.73 -7.97
CA THR A 389 15.79 -35.41 -8.18
C THR A 389 14.78 -34.95 -7.15
N VAL A 390 13.50 -35.06 -7.48
CA VAL A 390 12.38 -34.72 -6.59
C VAL A 390 11.44 -35.90 -6.47
N LYS A 391 10.89 -36.15 -5.28
CA LYS A 391 9.76 -37.05 -5.05
C LYS A 391 8.57 -36.26 -4.52
N ALA A 392 7.36 -36.70 -4.84
CA ALA A 392 6.14 -36.25 -4.20
C ALA A 392 5.73 -37.22 -3.08
N ARG A 393 5.00 -36.72 -2.09
CA ARG A 393 4.45 -37.49 -0.98
C ARG A 393 3.10 -36.94 -0.55
N ASP A 394 2.22 -37.80 -0.05
CA ASP A 394 0.87 -37.46 0.40
C ASP A 394 0.80 -37.24 1.94
N LEU A 395 -0.43 -37.21 2.48
CA LEU A 395 -0.72 -37.17 3.92
C LEU A 395 -0.71 -38.56 4.59
N ALA A 396 -0.84 -39.65 3.85
CA ALA A 396 -0.83 -41.01 4.38
C ALA A 396 0.59 -41.54 4.65
N GLY A 397 1.59 -40.98 3.96
CA GLY A 397 2.98 -41.43 3.96
C GLY A 397 3.38 -42.18 2.68
N ASN A 398 2.53 -42.25 1.66
CA ASN A 398 2.86 -42.81 0.35
C ASN A 398 3.81 -41.84 -0.39
N VAL A 399 4.72 -42.39 -1.22
CA VAL A 399 5.83 -41.63 -1.83
C VAL A 399 6.03 -42.04 -3.29
N SER A 400 6.10 -41.06 -4.18
CA SER A 400 6.32 -41.27 -5.62
C SER A 400 7.68 -41.90 -5.92
N ALA A 401 7.79 -42.49 -7.11
CA ALA A 401 9.11 -42.65 -7.73
C ALA A 401 9.76 -41.27 -7.98
N ALA A 402 11.08 -41.24 -8.09
CA ALA A 402 11.81 -39.99 -8.30
C ALA A 402 11.59 -39.44 -9.73
N SER A 403 11.64 -38.11 -9.86
CA SER A 403 11.76 -37.43 -11.14
C SER A 403 12.98 -37.92 -11.93
N SER A 404 12.99 -37.67 -13.24
CA SER A 404 14.23 -37.69 -14.02
C SER A 404 15.30 -36.83 -13.36
N ALA A 405 16.56 -37.30 -13.36
CA ALA A 405 17.66 -36.61 -12.71
C ALA A 405 18.14 -35.40 -13.53
N LEU A 406 18.09 -34.22 -12.94
CA LEU A 406 18.61 -32.99 -13.52
C LEU A 406 20.07 -32.78 -13.10
N SER A 407 20.99 -32.85 -14.06
CA SER A 407 22.39 -32.52 -13.85
C SER A 407 22.59 -31.00 -13.97
N VAL A 408 23.00 -30.35 -12.88
CA VAL A 408 23.30 -28.91 -12.85
C VAL A 408 24.71 -28.67 -12.33
N LYS A 409 25.58 -28.17 -13.21
CA LYS A 409 26.86 -27.62 -12.81
C LYS A 409 26.69 -26.21 -12.28
N THR A 410 27.03 -25.95 -11.01
CA THR A 410 27.07 -24.60 -10.43
C THR A 410 28.00 -23.69 -11.25
N SER A 411 27.77 -22.39 -11.18
CA SER A 411 28.68 -21.41 -11.79
C SER A 411 30.07 -21.51 -11.13
N ALA A 412 31.11 -21.07 -11.84
CA ALA A 412 32.38 -20.77 -11.19
C ALA A 412 32.16 -19.70 -10.10
N THR A 413 33.02 -19.68 -9.07
CA THR A 413 33.01 -18.63 -8.04
C THR A 413 33.04 -17.28 -8.74
N SER A 414 32.11 -16.37 -8.39
CA SER A 414 32.16 -15.04 -8.98
C SER A 414 33.43 -14.33 -8.54
N THR A 415 34.14 -13.73 -9.48
CA THR A 415 35.22 -12.78 -9.20
C THR A 415 34.68 -11.37 -8.94
N ASP A 416 33.37 -11.16 -9.01
CA ASP A 416 32.74 -9.93 -8.51
C ASP A 416 32.85 -9.87 -6.99
N PRO A 417 33.40 -8.79 -6.40
CA PRO A 417 33.54 -8.63 -4.96
C PRO A 417 32.21 -8.43 -4.22
N TYR A 418 31.06 -8.56 -4.88
CA TYR A 418 29.74 -8.37 -4.28
C TYR A 418 28.68 -9.38 -4.75
N THR A 419 27.83 -9.82 -3.82
CA THR A 419 26.66 -10.68 -4.07
C THR A 419 25.35 -9.87 -3.94
N PRO A 420 24.46 -9.85 -4.96
CA PRO A 420 23.21 -9.09 -4.90
C PRO A 420 22.08 -9.82 -4.15
N GLU A 421 21.50 -9.12 -3.17
CA GLU A 421 20.37 -9.52 -2.31
C GLU A 421 19.20 -8.52 -2.47
N VAL A 422 17.95 -8.99 -2.54
CA VAL A 422 16.76 -8.10 -2.58
C VAL A 422 16.24 -7.90 -1.16
N VAL A 423 16.39 -6.68 -0.62
CA VAL A 423 16.00 -6.32 0.75
C VAL A 423 14.54 -5.84 0.81
N ALA A 424 14.04 -5.24 -0.26
CA ALA A 424 12.62 -4.90 -0.40
C ALA A 424 12.17 -4.98 -1.87
N ASN A 425 10.89 -5.26 -2.08
CA ASN A 425 10.21 -5.31 -3.36
C ASN A 425 8.91 -4.48 -3.32
N ASN A 426 8.20 -4.42 -4.46
CA ASN A 426 6.90 -3.76 -4.60
C ASN A 426 6.89 -2.29 -4.15
N LEU A 427 8.01 -1.61 -4.35
CA LEU A 427 8.18 -0.18 -4.06
C LEU A 427 7.56 0.69 -5.16
N GLU A 428 7.36 1.97 -4.85
CA GLU A 428 6.70 2.95 -5.69
C GLU A 428 7.63 4.14 -6.02
N THR A 429 8.40 4.03 -7.10
CA THR A 429 9.39 5.03 -7.52
C THR A 429 10.32 5.50 -6.37
N PRO A 430 11.04 4.58 -5.68
CA PRO A 430 11.96 4.95 -4.61
C PRO A 430 13.10 5.84 -5.14
N TRP A 431 13.39 6.98 -4.49
CA TRP A 431 14.16 8.08 -5.12
C TRP A 431 15.54 8.34 -4.50
N ALA A 432 15.66 8.35 -3.16
CA ALA A 432 16.92 8.49 -2.45
C ALA A 432 17.02 7.57 -1.24
N ILE A 433 18.24 7.19 -0.89
CA ILE A 433 18.58 6.35 0.26
C ILE A 433 19.44 7.15 1.25
N ALA A 434 19.14 7.03 2.54
CA ALA A 434 20.00 7.48 3.63
C ALA A 434 20.11 6.40 4.72
N LEU A 435 21.31 6.23 5.26
CA LEU A 435 21.67 5.19 6.22
C LEU A 435 21.91 5.81 7.59
N ALA A 436 21.30 5.25 8.63
CA ALA A 436 21.55 5.62 10.01
C ALA A 436 22.66 4.77 10.64
N GLN A 437 23.35 5.31 11.64
CA GLN A 437 24.40 4.61 12.37
C GLN A 437 23.87 3.39 13.17
N ASP A 438 22.56 3.35 13.43
CA ASP A 438 21.85 2.25 14.08
C ASP A 438 21.48 1.09 13.11
N GLY A 439 21.86 1.18 11.84
CA GLY A 439 21.56 0.19 10.81
C GLY A 439 20.18 0.33 10.14
N ARG A 440 19.37 1.33 10.51
CA ARG A 440 18.12 1.64 9.78
C ARG A 440 18.44 2.25 8.41
N ILE A 441 17.69 1.81 7.40
CA ILE A 441 17.76 2.33 6.03
C ILE A 441 16.49 3.13 5.76
N PHE A 442 16.62 4.44 5.61
CA PHE A 442 15.53 5.32 5.22
C PHE A 442 15.56 5.56 3.71
N PHE A 443 14.39 5.58 3.08
CA PHE A 443 14.28 5.95 1.67
C PHE A 443 12.97 6.69 1.36
N THR A 444 13.01 7.51 0.31
CA THR A 444 11.86 8.27 -0.19
C THR A 444 11.16 7.54 -1.34
N GLU A 445 9.83 7.62 -1.42
CA GLU A 445 9.02 7.16 -2.56
C GLU A 445 8.35 8.38 -3.21
N ARG A 446 8.68 8.65 -4.48
CA ARG A 446 8.46 9.98 -5.09
C ARG A 446 6.98 10.36 -5.22
N ASN A 447 6.17 9.44 -5.74
CA ASN A 447 4.83 9.74 -6.22
C ASN A 447 3.82 9.84 -5.06
N SER A 448 3.87 8.90 -4.12
CA SER A 448 3.00 8.86 -2.94
C SER A 448 3.52 9.67 -1.74
N GLY A 449 4.67 10.33 -1.87
CA GLY A 449 5.21 11.23 -0.84
C GLY A 449 5.58 10.53 0.46
N ARG A 450 5.91 9.22 0.41
CA ARG A 450 6.22 8.41 1.59
C ARG A 450 7.72 8.41 1.91
N ILE A 451 8.05 8.58 3.19
CA ILE A 451 9.35 8.16 3.74
C ILE A 451 9.15 6.74 4.30
N ARG A 452 9.97 5.80 3.85
CA ARG A 452 9.95 4.38 4.26
C ARG A 452 11.19 4.07 5.09
N VAL A 453 11.12 2.99 5.86
CA VAL A 453 12.26 2.49 6.65
C VAL A 453 12.36 0.97 6.60
N VAL A 454 13.58 0.48 6.48
CA VAL A 454 13.97 -0.92 6.72
C VAL A 454 14.64 -0.97 8.10
N VAL A 455 14.23 -1.94 8.92
CA VAL A 455 14.85 -2.20 10.24
C VAL A 455 15.16 -3.70 10.30
N ASN A 456 16.40 -4.05 10.68
CA ASN A 456 16.90 -5.43 10.74
C ASN A 456 16.64 -6.21 9.43
N GLY A 457 16.95 -5.58 8.28
CA GLY A 457 16.73 -6.15 6.95
C GLY A 457 15.26 -6.23 6.48
N GLN A 458 14.29 -5.83 7.30
CA GLN A 458 12.86 -5.93 6.98
C GLN A 458 12.20 -4.55 6.77
N LEU A 459 11.58 -4.36 5.61
CA LEU A 459 10.77 -3.18 5.28
C LEU A 459 9.56 -3.07 6.23
N LYS A 460 9.29 -1.88 6.75
CA LYS A 460 8.07 -1.62 7.53
C LYS A 460 6.88 -1.28 6.63
N SER A 461 5.72 -1.84 7.00
CA SER A 461 4.43 -1.59 6.35
C SER A 461 4.00 -0.14 6.53
N THR A 462 4.02 0.35 7.78
CA THR A 462 3.80 1.76 8.10
C THR A 462 4.97 2.63 7.60
N PRO A 463 4.71 3.72 6.85
CA PRO A 463 5.74 4.70 6.51
C PRO A 463 6.11 5.57 7.72
N VAL A 464 7.32 6.13 7.71
CA VAL A 464 7.82 7.09 8.71
C VAL A 464 7.05 8.41 8.62
N MET A 465 6.69 8.80 7.39
CA MET A 465 5.82 9.92 7.09
C MET A 465 5.18 9.69 5.73
N THR A 466 3.94 10.12 5.54
CA THR A 466 3.34 10.40 4.23
C THR A 466 3.08 11.89 4.17
N LEU A 467 3.61 12.58 3.15
CA LEU A 467 3.44 14.03 3.04
C LEU A 467 2.02 14.39 2.58
N GLY A 468 1.31 15.17 3.41
CA GLY A 468 0.06 15.84 3.06
C GLY A 468 0.28 17.22 2.41
N SER A 469 -0.81 17.94 2.14
CA SER A 469 -0.79 19.31 1.63
C SER A 469 0.18 20.20 2.43
N PRO A 470 1.06 21.01 1.80
CA PRO A 470 1.05 21.40 0.38
C PRO A 470 1.87 20.50 -0.57
N PHE A 471 2.30 19.30 -0.14
CA PHE A 471 3.02 18.36 -1.01
C PHE A 471 2.30 18.13 -2.34
N TYR A 472 3.06 18.08 -3.43
CA TYR A 472 2.50 17.94 -4.76
C TYR A 472 3.34 17.04 -5.67
N TYR A 473 2.80 15.84 -5.91
CA TYR A 473 3.20 15.00 -7.04
C TYR A 473 2.43 15.44 -8.30
N MET A 474 3.16 15.78 -9.37
CA MET A 474 2.59 15.97 -10.70
C MET A 474 2.57 14.63 -11.45
N PRO A 475 1.42 14.14 -11.93
CA PRO A 475 1.35 12.91 -12.72
C PRO A 475 2.32 12.90 -13.91
N LYS A 476 3.09 11.82 -14.06
CA LYS A 476 4.11 11.64 -15.11
C LYS A 476 5.24 12.69 -15.12
N SER A 477 5.55 13.30 -13.98
CA SER A 477 6.66 14.26 -13.83
C SER A 477 7.96 13.63 -13.32
N GLU A 478 8.98 14.47 -13.14
CA GLU A 478 10.19 14.19 -12.34
C GLU A 478 10.11 14.71 -10.89
N GLY A 479 9.05 15.44 -10.53
CA GLY A 479 8.86 16.05 -9.20
C GLY A 479 8.08 15.15 -8.23
N GLY A 480 8.01 15.58 -6.97
CA GLY A 480 7.45 14.81 -5.85
C GLY A 480 8.41 14.82 -4.66
N LEU A 481 8.50 13.71 -3.92
CA LEU A 481 9.45 13.58 -2.80
C LEU A 481 10.78 13.01 -3.31
N LEU A 482 11.85 13.79 -3.21
CA LEU A 482 13.13 13.51 -3.87
C LEU A 482 14.21 13.10 -2.86
N GLY A 483 15.27 13.90 -2.68
CA GLY A 483 16.42 13.57 -1.84
C GLY A 483 16.07 13.44 -0.37
N ILE A 484 16.81 12.56 0.32
CA ILE A 484 16.87 12.46 1.78
C ILE A 484 18.34 12.37 2.24
N ALA A 485 18.65 13.04 3.34
CA ALA A 485 19.89 12.89 4.10
C ALA A 485 19.58 12.86 5.60
N LEU A 486 20.40 12.18 6.39
CA LEU A 486 20.33 12.25 7.86
C LEU A 486 21.39 13.22 8.39
N ASP A 487 21.14 13.80 9.55
CA ASP A 487 22.12 14.61 10.26
C ASP A 487 23.34 13.78 10.72
N PRO A 488 24.57 14.33 10.75
CA PRO A 488 25.72 13.63 11.32
C PRO A 488 25.48 13.13 12.75
N ASN A 489 24.65 13.84 13.53
CA ASN A 489 24.29 13.48 14.90
C ASN A 489 22.88 12.85 14.99
N PHE A 490 22.38 12.23 13.92
CA PHE A 490 21.02 11.64 13.86
C PHE A 490 20.70 10.73 15.05
N ALA A 491 21.66 9.93 15.51
CA ALA A 491 21.52 9.05 16.68
C ALA A 491 21.26 9.77 18.03
N THR A 492 21.28 11.10 18.07
CA THR A 492 20.93 11.91 19.27
C THR A 492 19.90 13.00 18.99
N ASN A 493 19.94 13.64 17.81
CA ASN A 493 19.02 14.73 17.46
C ASN A 493 17.83 14.30 16.60
N HIS A 494 17.89 13.13 15.98
CA HIS A 494 16.90 12.55 15.07
C HIS A 494 16.51 13.44 13.88
N TYR A 495 17.38 14.36 13.45
CA TYR A 495 17.09 15.24 12.31
C TYR A 495 17.36 14.58 10.96
N MET A 496 16.41 14.69 10.04
CA MET A 496 16.56 14.31 8.64
C MET A 496 16.15 15.46 7.71
N TYR A 497 16.80 15.53 6.56
CA TYR A 497 16.65 16.61 5.58
C TYR A 497 16.05 16.01 4.31
N ILE A 498 14.93 16.55 3.85
CA ILE A 498 14.28 16.12 2.59
C ILE A 498 14.09 17.28 1.61
N TYR A 499 14.22 16.98 0.32
CA TYR A 499 13.84 17.87 -0.78
C TYR A 499 12.51 17.39 -1.34
N HIS A 500 11.52 18.27 -1.53
CA HIS A 500 10.27 17.91 -2.19
C HIS A 500 9.61 19.06 -2.98
N SER A 501 8.81 18.66 -3.97
CA SER A 501 7.90 19.53 -4.71
C SER A 501 6.62 19.81 -3.92
N TYR A 502 6.09 21.02 -4.05
CA TYR A 502 4.88 21.48 -3.36
C TYR A 502 4.10 22.50 -4.20
N LYS A 503 2.85 22.77 -3.81
CA LYS A 503 2.07 23.91 -4.30
C LYS A 503 2.31 25.14 -3.41
N THR A 504 2.70 26.25 -4.03
CA THR A 504 2.66 27.57 -3.38
C THR A 504 1.21 28.03 -3.19
N SER A 505 1.00 29.05 -2.35
CA SER A 505 -0.33 29.65 -2.12
C SER A 505 -0.95 30.27 -3.38
N ASP A 506 -0.15 30.63 -4.39
CA ASP A 506 -0.60 31.08 -5.71
C ASP A 506 -0.66 29.94 -6.76
N ASN A 507 -0.73 28.67 -6.30
CA ASN A 507 -0.88 27.46 -7.10
C ASN A 507 0.25 27.16 -8.12
N LYS A 508 1.38 27.86 -8.06
CA LYS A 508 2.59 27.49 -8.81
C LYS A 508 3.18 26.20 -8.24
N VAL A 509 4.06 25.58 -9.03
CA VAL A 509 4.87 24.44 -8.57
C VAL A 509 6.22 24.99 -8.18
N ALA A 510 6.66 24.65 -6.98
CA ALA A 510 7.94 25.04 -6.44
C ALA A 510 8.57 23.84 -5.72
N ASN A 511 9.85 23.95 -5.39
CA ASN A 511 10.57 23.00 -4.59
C ASN A 511 11.11 23.63 -3.31
N GLN A 512 11.33 22.81 -2.30
CA GLN A 512 11.87 23.25 -1.00
C GLN A 512 12.68 22.14 -0.32
N VAL A 513 13.60 22.55 0.54
CA VAL A 513 14.30 21.65 1.45
C VAL A 513 13.83 21.93 2.88
N VAL A 514 13.39 20.87 3.56
CA VAL A 514 12.89 20.94 4.94
C VAL A 514 13.63 19.95 5.83
N ARG A 515 13.79 20.32 7.09
CA ARG A 515 14.23 19.43 8.17
C ARG A 515 13.00 18.84 8.85
N LEU A 516 13.00 17.54 9.03
CA LEU A 516 12.06 16.78 9.84
C LEU A 516 12.76 16.29 11.09
N LYS A 517 11.99 15.99 12.14
CA LYS A 517 12.47 15.29 13.33
C LYS A 517 11.82 13.91 13.43
N GLU A 518 12.64 12.88 13.57
CA GLU A 518 12.23 11.48 13.75
C GLU A 518 12.02 11.13 15.22
N ASN A 519 11.13 10.18 15.48
CA ASN A 519 10.89 9.56 16.78
C ASN A 519 10.20 8.21 16.56
N ASN A 520 10.84 7.11 16.96
CA ASN A 520 10.30 5.75 16.92
C ASN A 520 9.68 5.35 15.55
N ASN A 521 10.42 5.62 14.46
CA ASN A 521 10.02 5.40 13.08
C ASN A 521 8.75 6.16 12.66
N LYS A 522 8.51 7.33 13.24
CA LYS A 522 7.61 8.38 12.74
C LYS A 522 8.39 9.69 12.62
N ALA A 523 7.98 10.61 11.76
CA ALA A 523 8.58 11.94 11.67
C ALA A 523 7.54 13.06 11.68
N THR A 524 7.97 14.27 12.07
CA THR A 524 7.21 15.53 11.97
C THR A 524 8.06 16.63 11.31
N LEU A 525 7.41 17.63 10.71
CA LEU A 525 8.11 18.82 10.19
C LEU A 525 8.69 19.64 11.35
N ASP A 526 10.00 19.90 11.29
CA ASP A 526 10.72 20.72 12.27
C ASP A 526 10.98 22.13 11.74
N LYS A 527 11.52 22.26 10.52
CA LYS A 527 11.87 23.56 9.94
C LYS A 527 11.89 23.55 8.40
N VAL A 528 11.37 24.60 7.77
CA VAL A 528 11.65 24.89 6.35
C VAL A 528 12.99 25.62 6.25
N LEU A 529 13.94 25.10 5.46
CA LEU A 529 15.31 25.62 5.39
C LEU A 529 15.50 26.57 4.19
N ILE A 530 14.95 26.19 3.04
CA ILE A 530 14.84 27.01 1.84
C ILE A 530 13.58 26.60 1.08
N THR A 531 12.89 27.56 0.48
CA THR A 531 11.61 27.37 -0.19
C THR A 531 11.47 28.35 -1.35
N ASN A 532 10.42 28.21 -2.16
CA ASN A 532 10.24 28.92 -3.44
C ASN A 532 11.41 28.73 -4.43
N LEU A 533 12.13 27.60 -4.36
CA LEU A 533 12.95 27.16 -5.50
C LEU A 533 11.99 26.90 -6.68
N PRO A 534 12.38 27.14 -7.94
CA PRO A 534 11.50 26.89 -9.07
C PRO A 534 11.06 25.42 -9.15
N GLY A 535 10.00 25.12 -9.91
CA GLY A 535 9.45 23.77 -10.00
C GLY A 535 8.70 23.52 -11.31
N ALA A 536 8.85 22.34 -11.90
CA ALA A 536 8.17 21.95 -13.13
C ALA A 536 8.04 20.43 -13.30
N VAL A 537 7.41 20.01 -14.40
CA VAL A 537 7.25 18.59 -14.77
C VAL A 537 8.58 17.86 -15.09
N TYR A 538 9.67 18.58 -15.32
CA TYR A 538 11.01 18.04 -15.58
C TYR A 538 12.09 18.93 -14.95
N HIS A 539 13.27 18.35 -14.76
CA HIS A 539 14.49 19.00 -14.27
C HIS A 539 14.34 19.63 -12.87
N ASN A 540 13.92 18.82 -11.90
CA ASN A 540 13.82 19.23 -10.49
C ASN A 540 15.12 19.02 -9.69
N GLY A 541 16.21 18.50 -10.28
CA GLY A 541 17.43 18.17 -9.53
C GLY A 541 17.15 17.24 -8.35
N GLY A 542 17.26 17.77 -7.13
CA GLY A 542 16.58 17.24 -5.95
C GLY A 542 17.39 16.30 -5.08
N ARG A 543 18.68 16.07 -5.36
CA ARG A 543 19.53 15.25 -4.47
C ARG A 543 19.93 16.11 -3.27
N VAL A 544 19.99 15.48 -2.09
CA VAL A 544 20.42 16.08 -0.83
C VAL A 544 21.47 15.17 -0.20
N LYS A 545 22.57 15.73 0.31
CA LYS A 545 23.58 15.03 1.13
C LYS A 545 24.20 16.02 2.14
N ILE A 546 24.82 15.50 3.20
CA ILE A 546 25.69 16.28 4.09
C ILE A 546 27.14 16.14 3.61
N GLY A 547 27.86 17.26 3.53
CA GLY A 547 29.27 17.29 3.16
C GLY A 547 30.23 17.10 4.35
N PRO A 548 31.52 16.83 4.09
CA PRO A 548 32.54 16.63 5.13
C PRO A 548 32.87 17.88 5.94
N ASP A 549 32.38 19.05 5.52
CA ASP A 549 32.39 20.34 6.25
C ASP A 549 31.15 20.53 7.16
N ASN A 550 30.36 19.47 7.35
CA ASN A 550 29.07 19.46 8.06
C ASN A 550 28.06 20.50 7.53
N LYS A 551 28.03 20.70 6.20
CA LYS A 551 27.03 21.53 5.51
C LYS A 551 26.03 20.68 4.72
N LEU A 552 24.82 21.18 4.59
CA LEU A 552 23.75 20.61 3.79
C LEU A 552 23.95 21.03 2.33
N TYR A 553 24.28 20.09 1.45
CA TYR A 553 24.36 20.31 0.01
C TYR A 553 23.14 19.73 -0.68
N PHE A 554 22.61 20.45 -1.66
CA PHE A 554 21.54 19.96 -2.52
C PHE A 554 21.63 20.53 -3.94
N SER A 555 20.96 19.85 -4.86
CA SER A 555 21.03 20.11 -6.29
C SER A 555 19.68 20.61 -6.84
N ASP A 556 19.68 21.55 -7.79
CA ASP A 556 18.47 22.09 -8.41
C ASP A 556 18.62 22.18 -9.94
N GLY A 557 17.61 21.72 -10.67
CA GLY A 557 17.65 21.71 -12.14
C GLY A 557 17.23 23.05 -12.75
N ASN A 558 17.34 23.17 -14.07
CA ASN A 558 17.08 24.43 -14.77
C ASN A 558 15.62 24.65 -15.19
N TYR A 559 14.74 23.65 -15.02
CA TYR A 559 13.32 23.70 -15.41
C TYR A 559 13.06 24.05 -16.89
N GLY A 560 14.04 23.85 -17.77
CA GLY A 560 14.00 24.30 -19.16
C GLY A 560 14.28 25.80 -19.36
N ASN A 561 14.41 26.58 -18.28
CA ASN A 561 14.82 27.98 -18.34
C ASN A 561 16.29 28.10 -18.76
N LYS A 562 16.64 29.17 -19.48
CA LYS A 562 17.99 29.47 -19.98
C LYS A 562 18.69 30.61 -19.24
N ASP A 563 18.06 31.18 -18.23
CA ASP A 563 18.70 32.09 -17.29
C ASP A 563 19.68 31.32 -16.38
N ASP A 564 20.98 31.61 -16.51
CA ASP A 564 22.03 31.02 -15.65
C ASP A 564 22.49 31.97 -14.54
N THR A 565 21.90 33.17 -14.42
CA THR A 565 22.32 34.23 -13.48
C THR A 565 22.16 33.83 -12.02
N LEU A 566 22.75 34.62 -11.13
CA LEU A 566 22.67 34.40 -9.67
C LEU A 566 21.31 34.76 -9.07
N ASN A 567 20.47 35.51 -9.80
CA ASN A 567 19.13 35.89 -9.35
C ASN A 567 18.09 34.79 -9.62
N TYR A 568 18.34 33.92 -10.62
CA TYR A 568 17.51 32.74 -10.87
C TYR A 568 18.10 31.50 -10.19
N LEU A 569 17.34 30.91 -9.27
CA LEU A 569 17.84 29.81 -8.43
C LEU A 569 17.90 28.44 -9.15
N GLY A 570 17.22 28.27 -10.28
CA GLY A 570 17.32 27.03 -11.06
C GLY A 570 18.69 26.86 -11.73
N GLY A 571 19.11 25.61 -11.90
CA GLY A 571 20.34 25.21 -12.57
C GLY A 571 21.60 25.45 -11.73
N LYS A 572 21.52 25.16 -10.43
CA LYS A 572 22.52 25.49 -9.41
C LYS A 572 22.78 24.31 -8.46
N MET A 573 23.96 24.29 -7.85
CA MET A 573 24.21 23.57 -6.60
C MET A 573 24.13 24.54 -5.45
N PHE A 574 23.70 24.08 -4.27
CA PHE A 574 23.52 24.88 -3.07
C PHE A 574 24.27 24.31 -1.87
N ARG A 575 24.58 25.19 -0.91
CA ARG A 575 25.25 24.86 0.36
C ARG A 575 24.68 25.71 1.50
N LEU A 576 24.12 25.06 2.51
CA LEU A 576 23.55 25.67 3.73
C LEU A 576 24.19 25.08 4.99
N ASN A 577 24.12 25.80 6.11
CA ASN A 577 24.29 25.21 7.44
C ASN A 577 23.12 24.26 7.75
N LEU A 578 23.31 23.34 8.71
CA LEU A 578 22.30 22.35 9.13
C LEU A 578 21.04 22.95 9.79
N ASP A 579 21.08 24.24 10.13
CA ASP A 579 19.92 25.02 10.59
C ASP A 579 19.23 25.83 9.46
N GLY A 580 19.72 25.74 8.23
CA GLY A 580 19.23 26.47 7.05
C GLY A 580 19.83 27.86 6.86
N THR A 581 20.74 28.33 7.72
CA THR A 581 21.44 29.61 7.50
C THR A 581 22.48 29.48 6.38
N ILE A 582 22.80 30.61 5.72
CA ILE A 582 23.81 30.65 4.65
C ILE A 582 25.21 30.73 5.29
N PRO A 583 26.16 29.84 4.91
CA PRO A 583 27.54 29.93 5.37
C PRO A 583 28.22 31.22 4.88
N SER A 584 28.99 31.86 5.77
CA SER A 584 29.70 33.11 5.46
C SER A 584 30.84 32.96 4.44
N ASP A 585 31.29 31.73 4.20
CA ASP A 585 32.29 31.31 3.22
C ASP A 585 31.68 30.88 1.86
N ASN A 586 30.36 31.06 1.63
CA ASN A 586 29.75 30.75 0.35
C ASN A 586 30.28 31.67 -0.78
N PRO A 587 30.56 31.13 -1.99
CA PRO A 587 31.38 31.79 -3.00
C PRO A 587 30.73 32.98 -3.72
N PHE A 588 29.42 33.16 -3.58
CA PHE A 588 28.67 34.29 -4.14
C PHE A 588 28.22 35.29 -3.05
N GLY A 589 28.90 35.30 -1.90
CA GLY A 589 28.65 36.19 -0.77
C GLY A 589 27.67 35.62 0.26
N ALA A 590 27.72 36.15 1.49
CA ALA A 590 27.00 35.62 2.65
C ALA A 590 25.46 35.66 2.58
N SER A 591 24.88 36.31 1.57
CA SER A 591 23.44 36.31 1.27
C SER A 591 23.04 35.32 0.17
N SER A 592 23.99 34.58 -0.42
CA SER A 592 23.74 33.63 -1.50
C SER A 592 23.92 32.17 -1.05
N PRO A 593 22.87 31.33 -1.14
CA PRO A 593 22.99 29.90 -0.83
C PRO A 593 23.67 29.11 -1.96
N ILE A 594 23.94 29.73 -3.11
CA ILE A 594 24.51 29.09 -4.31
C ILE A 594 25.98 28.72 -4.06
N TYR A 595 26.34 27.49 -4.42
CA TYR A 595 27.70 26.95 -4.39
C TYR A 595 28.35 26.92 -5.78
N SER A 596 27.62 26.49 -6.81
CA SER A 596 28.05 26.53 -8.22
C SER A 596 26.85 26.75 -9.15
N ARG A 597 27.12 27.20 -10.39
CA ARG A 597 26.11 27.56 -11.39
C ARG A 597 26.37 26.91 -12.75
N GLY A 598 25.40 27.03 -13.65
CA GLY A 598 25.51 26.54 -15.02
C GLY A 598 25.23 25.05 -15.13
N HIS A 599 24.25 24.56 -14.35
CA HIS A 599 23.80 23.17 -14.37
C HIS A 599 22.43 23.03 -15.06
N ARG A 600 22.19 21.89 -15.70
CA ARG A 600 20.95 21.51 -16.38
C ARG A 600 20.01 20.73 -15.46
N ASN A 601 20.44 19.58 -14.94
CA ASN A 601 19.62 18.71 -14.07
C ASN A 601 20.49 17.75 -13.25
N PRO A 602 21.22 18.25 -12.24
CA PRO A 602 22.12 17.47 -11.38
C PRO A 602 21.33 16.59 -10.40
N GLN A 603 21.58 15.28 -10.39
CA GLN A 603 20.83 14.28 -9.59
C GLN A 603 21.71 13.34 -8.74
N GLY A 604 23.04 13.52 -8.74
CA GLY A 604 24.01 12.79 -7.92
C GLY A 604 24.94 13.72 -7.17
N ILE A 605 25.33 13.35 -5.94
CA ILE A 605 26.25 14.11 -5.06
C ILE A 605 27.06 13.09 -4.25
N ALA A 606 28.40 13.15 -4.32
CA ALA A 606 29.31 12.41 -3.44
C ALA A 606 30.67 13.14 -3.30
N TRP A 607 31.39 12.89 -2.21
CA TRP A 607 32.75 13.40 -2.01
C TRP A 607 33.76 12.26 -2.15
N GLN A 608 34.88 12.51 -2.82
CA GLN A 608 35.99 11.55 -2.94
C GLN A 608 36.64 11.35 -1.55
N PRO A 609 36.72 10.12 -1.04
CA PRO A 609 37.37 9.83 0.25
C PRO A 609 38.82 10.31 0.28
N GLY A 610 39.27 10.81 1.43
CA GLY A 610 40.63 11.31 1.66
C GLY A 610 40.94 12.68 1.05
N THR A 611 40.34 13.05 -0.08
CA THR A 611 40.57 14.35 -0.75
C THR A 611 39.44 15.36 -0.54
N ASN A 612 38.25 14.90 -0.14
CA ASN A 612 37.03 15.70 0.01
C ASN A 612 36.63 16.49 -1.25
N ARG A 613 37.09 16.08 -2.44
CA ARG A 613 36.67 16.66 -3.72
C ARG A 613 35.20 16.31 -3.98
N LEU A 614 34.35 17.30 -4.26
CA LEU A 614 32.93 17.10 -4.55
C LEU A 614 32.73 16.66 -6.02
N PHE A 615 32.01 15.56 -6.22
CA PHE A 615 31.57 15.05 -7.52
C PHE A 615 30.04 15.12 -7.61
N ILE A 616 29.53 15.43 -8.80
CA ILE A 616 28.10 15.32 -9.13
C ILE A 616 27.90 14.56 -10.45
N SER A 617 26.70 14.06 -10.67
CA SER A 617 26.27 13.55 -11.99
C SER A 617 24.99 14.21 -12.47
N GLU A 618 24.90 14.41 -13.78
CA GLU A 618 23.96 15.37 -14.36
C GLU A 618 23.37 14.89 -15.70
N HIS A 619 22.08 15.13 -15.92
CA HIS A 619 21.44 14.87 -17.22
C HIS A 619 21.70 16.04 -18.18
N GLY A 620 22.55 15.82 -19.19
CA GLY A 620 22.80 16.76 -20.29
C GLY A 620 21.67 16.76 -21.32
N GLU A 621 21.81 17.53 -22.41
CA GLU A 621 20.84 17.50 -23.49
C GLU A 621 21.01 16.25 -24.36
N SER A 622 19.90 15.54 -24.60
CA SER A 622 19.79 14.27 -25.37
C SER A 622 20.72 13.10 -24.99
N SER A 623 22.04 13.27 -25.09
CA SER A 623 23.08 12.25 -24.87
C SER A 623 24.39 12.83 -24.32
N LYS A 624 24.37 14.05 -23.76
CA LYS A 624 25.52 14.75 -23.18
C LYS A 624 25.56 14.70 -21.66
N ASP A 625 25.11 13.59 -21.07
CA ASP A 625 25.14 13.36 -19.62
C ASP A 625 26.55 13.49 -19.04
N GLU A 626 26.71 14.10 -17.85
CA GLU A 626 28.03 14.51 -17.33
C GLU A 626 28.34 13.94 -15.94
N ILE A 627 29.64 13.79 -15.66
CA ILE A 627 30.21 13.72 -14.31
C ILE A 627 31.12 14.94 -14.10
N ASN A 628 30.78 15.78 -13.13
CA ASN A 628 31.45 17.05 -12.86
C ASN A 628 32.21 17.02 -11.52
N PHE A 629 33.45 17.52 -11.50
CA PHE A 629 34.17 17.89 -10.28
C PHE A 629 33.77 19.32 -9.92
N VAL A 630 33.10 19.49 -8.78
CA VAL A 630 32.49 20.76 -8.38
C VAL A 630 33.42 21.53 -7.46
N GLU A 631 33.94 22.66 -7.97
CA GLU A 631 34.69 23.65 -7.19
C GLU A 631 33.76 24.83 -6.85
N PRO A 632 33.94 25.50 -5.68
CA PRO A 632 33.10 26.63 -5.28
C PRO A 632 33.21 27.80 -6.26
N GLY A 633 32.06 28.40 -6.58
CA GLY A 633 31.96 29.61 -7.42
C GLY A 633 32.10 29.37 -8.93
N LYS A 634 32.32 28.13 -9.38
CA LYS A 634 32.49 27.83 -10.81
C LYS A 634 31.19 27.85 -11.61
N ASN A 635 31.34 28.00 -12.93
CA ASN A 635 30.29 27.87 -13.93
C ASN A 635 30.53 26.60 -14.78
N TYR A 636 29.52 25.72 -14.83
CA TYR A 636 29.50 24.46 -15.57
C TYR A 636 28.79 24.57 -16.93
N GLY A 637 28.68 25.78 -17.48
CA GLY A 637 28.47 26.02 -18.91
C GLY A 637 27.03 26.01 -19.41
N TRP A 638 26.12 25.23 -18.80
CA TRP A 638 24.73 25.17 -19.24
C TRP A 638 24.03 26.53 -19.05
N PRO A 639 23.24 27.04 -20.03
CA PRO A 639 22.77 26.39 -21.25
C PRO A 639 23.57 26.69 -22.53
N LYS A 640 24.75 27.31 -22.41
CA LYS A 640 25.54 27.75 -23.57
C LYS A 640 26.56 26.70 -24.02
N TYR A 641 27.06 25.89 -23.09
CA TYR A 641 28.11 24.89 -23.32
C TYR A 641 27.81 23.61 -22.52
N GLU A 642 28.01 22.43 -23.14
CA GLU A 642 27.82 21.10 -22.55
C GLU A 642 28.76 20.06 -23.19
N GLY A 643 29.23 19.12 -22.39
CA GLY A 643 30.18 18.08 -22.77
C GLY A 643 31.43 18.65 -23.45
N GLY A 644 31.76 18.08 -24.62
CA GLY A 644 33.00 18.37 -25.34
C GLY A 644 33.19 19.79 -25.88
N ASN A 645 32.22 20.71 -25.76
CA ASN A 645 32.39 22.11 -26.20
C ASN A 645 32.78 23.10 -25.07
N GLN A 646 32.86 22.63 -23.82
CA GLN A 646 33.09 23.45 -22.63
C GLN A 646 34.53 23.98 -22.44
N ASN A 647 35.44 23.75 -23.40
CA ASN A 647 36.78 24.34 -23.39
C ASN A 647 36.72 25.85 -23.72
N GLN A 648 36.30 26.67 -22.75
CA GLN A 648 35.96 28.09 -22.89
C GLN A 648 36.44 28.87 -21.66
N THR A 649 36.87 30.11 -21.84
CA THR A 649 37.33 30.97 -20.73
C THR A 649 36.24 31.15 -19.67
N GLY A 650 36.54 30.74 -18.43
CA GLY A 650 35.62 30.87 -17.28
C GLY A 650 34.62 29.73 -17.12
N ILE A 651 34.59 28.75 -18.03
CA ILE A 651 33.77 27.53 -17.91
C ILE A 651 34.64 26.39 -17.37
N THR A 652 34.04 25.52 -16.55
CA THR A 652 34.70 24.35 -15.96
C THR A 652 34.18 23.09 -16.63
N PRO A 653 34.99 22.38 -17.44
CA PRO A 653 34.54 21.20 -18.19
C PRO A 653 34.29 19.98 -17.28
N PRO A 654 33.45 19.02 -17.71
CA PRO A 654 33.24 17.77 -16.99
C PRO A 654 34.49 16.88 -17.00
N LEU A 655 34.58 16.00 -16.00
CA LEU A 655 35.60 14.95 -15.96
C LEU A 655 35.42 13.94 -17.08
N ILE A 656 34.15 13.62 -17.37
CA ILE A 656 33.73 12.81 -18.50
C ILE A 656 32.26 13.14 -18.84
N TYR A 657 31.92 13.06 -20.13
CA TYR A 657 30.56 13.21 -20.63
C TYR A 657 30.20 12.03 -21.55
N ALA A 658 28.93 11.66 -21.59
CA ALA A 658 28.41 10.64 -22.47
C ALA A 658 28.48 11.11 -23.94
N ASN A 659 28.73 10.18 -24.86
CA ASN A 659 28.79 10.49 -26.27
C ASN A 659 28.17 9.34 -27.09
N GLY A 660 27.19 9.65 -27.93
CA GLY A 660 26.45 8.65 -28.73
C GLY A 660 25.45 7.78 -27.95
N THR A 661 25.45 7.82 -26.61
CA THR A 661 24.51 7.09 -25.74
C THR A 661 23.97 8.00 -24.65
N THR A 662 22.76 7.73 -24.14
CA THR A 662 22.21 8.44 -22.97
C THR A 662 22.30 7.53 -21.74
N TRP A 663 23.05 7.94 -20.73
CA TRP A 663 23.09 7.30 -19.43
C TRP A 663 21.86 7.66 -18.59
N ALA A 664 21.49 8.96 -18.59
CA ALA A 664 20.61 9.60 -17.60
C ALA A 664 21.05 9.24 -16.16
N PRO A 665 22.19 9.78 -15.70
CA PRO A 665 22.84 9.39 -14.44
C PRO A 665 22.16 10.06 -13.24
N SER A 666 22.01 9.31 -12.15
CA SER A 666 21.24 9.75 -10.98
C SER A 666 22.06 9.67 -9.69
N GLY A 667 21.84 8.69 -8.80
CA GLY A 667 22.67 8.57 -7.60
C GLY A 667 24.11 8.18 -7.90
N ILE A 668 25.01 8.66 -7.06
CA ILE A 668 26.44 8.32 -7.12
C ILE A 668 26.99 8.07 -5.71
N THR A 669 27.96 7.17 -5.61
CA THR A 669 28.70 6.94 -4.37
C THR A 669 30.13 6.52 -4.68
N PHE A 670 31.10 6.92 -3.86
CA PHE A 670 32.42 6.32 -3.89
C PHE A 670 32.40 5.02 -3.07
N VAL A 671 33.14 4.01 -3.52
CA VAL A 671 33.41 2.82 -2.72
C VAL A 671 34.64 3.10 -1.84
N THR A 672 34.57 2.80 -0.54
CA THR A 672 35.67 2.97 0.41
C THR A 672 36.44 1.69 0.69
N GLN A 673 35.83 0.52 0.47
CA GLN A 673 36.37 -0.77 0.89
C GLN A 673 36.51 -1.80 -0.24
N GLY A 674 37.37 -2.79 -0.05
CA GLY A 674 37.56 -3.93 -0.96
C GLY A 674 38.15 -3.59 -2.34
N PRO A 675 38.06 -4.52 -3.31
CA PRO A 675 38.71 -4.39 -4.62
C PRO A 675 38.21 -3.25 -5.53
N TRP A 676 37.15 -2.54 -5.14
CA TRP A 676 36.63 -1.36 -5.86
C TRP A 676 36.89 -0.04 -5.11
N ALA A 677 37.61 -0.05 -3.99
CA ALA A 677 37.92 1.16 -3.22
C ALA A 677 38.46 2.31 -4.11
N GLY A 678 38.04 3.55 -3.82
CA GLY A 678 38.37 4.75 -4.61
C GLY A 678 37.65 4.87 -5.96
N ASN A 679 36.89 3.86 -6.40
CA ASN A 679 36.08 3.96 -7.62
C ASN A 679 34.78 4.73 -7.33
N LEU A 680 34.27 5.45 -8.34
CA LEU A 680 32.96 6.08 -8.31
C LEU A 680 31.93 5.16 -8.96
N LEU A 681 30.81 4.89 -8.29
CA LEU A 681 29.64 4.21 -8.86
C LEU A 681 28.58 5.24 -9.25
N VAL A 682 27.95 5.04 -10.42
CA VAL A 682 26.95 5.95 -10.99
C VAL A 682 25.73 5.16 -11.46
N THR A 683 24.55 5.37 -10.86
CA THR A 683 23.31 4.72 -11.29
C THR A 683 22.76 5.35 -12.56
N ASN A 684 22.23 4.55 -13.48
CA ASN A 684 21.72 5.02 -14.77
C ASN A 684 20.24 4.66 -14.94
N LEU A 685 19.44 5.67 -15.27
CA LEU A 685 18.01 5.52 -15.52
C LEU A 685 17.76 5.02 -16.94
N LYS A 686 18.29 5.68 -17.96
CA LYS A 686 18.07 5.32 -19.38
C LYS A 686 19.08 4.29 -19.86
N GLY A 687 20.30 4.31 -19.33
CA GLY A 687 21.30 3.25 -19.55
C GLY A 687 21.00 1.93 -18.82
N LYS A 688 19.99 1.89 -17.92
CA LYS A 688 19.55 0.70 -17.18
C LYS A 688 20.69 -0.12 -16.54
N GLN A 689 21.60 0.56 -15.82
CA GLN A 689 22.87 -0.01 -15.34
C GLN A 689 23.45 0.75 -14.13
N ILE A 690 24.57 0.26 -13.58
CA ILE A 690 25.50 1.05 -12.75
C ILE A 690 26.83 1.14 -13.50
N ILE A 691 27.41 2.34 -13.66
CA ILE A 691 28.77 2.49 -14.19
C ILE A 691 29.74 2.58 -13.01
N ARG A 692 30.73 1.68 -12.94
CA ARG A 692 31.91 1.82 -12.07
C ARG A 692 33.01 2.54 -12.85
N MET A 693 33.43 3.70 -12.35
CA MET A 693 34.43 4.56 -12.96
C MET A 693 35.69 4.58 -12.09
N VAL A 694 36.84 4.22 -12.66
CA VAL A 694 38.14 4.40 -12.00
C VAL A 694 38.56 5.86 -12.11
N VAL A 695 38.63 6.55 -10.97
CA VAL A 695 39.06 7.96 -10.89
C VAL A 695 40.58 8.01 -10.75
N GLY A 696 41.25 8.60 -11.74
CA GLY A 696 42.68 8.91 -11.70
C GLY A 696 42.95 10.33 -11.20
N GLU A 697 44.22 10.73 -11.22
CA GLU A 697 44.63 12.10 -10.94
C GLU A 697 45.72 12.54 -11.93
N GLN A 698 45.66 13.80 -12.35
CA GLN A 698 46.68 14.46 -13.17
C GLN A 698 46.82 15.91 -12.72
N ASN A 699 48.06 16.37 -12.47
CA ASN A 699 48.36 17.75 -12.05
C ASN A 699 47.53 18.25 -10.86
N GLY A 700 47.27 17.40 -9.86
CA GLY A 700 46.48 17.74 -8.66
C GLY A 700 44.95 17.71 -8.87
N LYS A 701 44.46 17.37 -10.07
CA LYS A 701 43.03 17.32 -10.42
C LYS A 701 42.58 15.89 -10.75
N PRO A 702 41.36 15.48 -10.36
CA PRO A 702 40.85 14.16 -10.69
C PRO A 702 40.60 14.02 -12.20
N THR A 703 40.68 12.80 -12.72
CA THR A 703 40.43 12.49 -14.14
C THR A 703 39.62 11.19 -14.29
N ILE A 704 38.81 11.07 -15.34
CA ILE A 704 38.09 9.84 -15.69
C ILE A 704 38.24 9.61 -17.20
N GLY A 705 39.04 8.63 -17.61
CA GLY A 705 39.17 8.25 -19.02
C GLY A 705 38.02 7.34 -19.48
N SER A 706 37.65 7.39 -20.76
CA SER A 706 36.61 6.50 -21.32
C SER A 706 36.90 5.00 -21.15
N ASN A 707 38.19 4.64 -21.08
CA ASN A 707 38.65 3.26 -20.86
C ASN A 707 38.51 2.81 -19.38
N ASN A 708 38.18 3.72 -18.46
CA ASN A 708 38.02 3.44 -17.03
C ASN A 708 36.58 3.05 -16.65
N LEU A 709 35.67 3.01 -17.62
CA LEU A 709 34.24 2.77 -17.43
C LEU A 709 33.92 1.27 -17.48
N ASN A 710 33.30 0.75 -16.42
CA ASN A 710 32.89 -0.65 -16.31
C ASN A 710 31.36 -0.70 -16.09
N TYR A 711 30.64 -1.37 -16.99
CA TYR A 711 29.19 -1.34 -17.03
C TYR A 711 28.58 -2.54 -16.28
N LEU A 712 28.11 -2.30 -15.06
CA LEU A 712 27.58 -3.30 -14.15
C LEU A 712 26.06 -3.45 -14.30
N PHE A 713 25.58 -4.69 -14.24
CA PHE A 713 24.16 -5.05 -14.22
C PHE A 713 23.29 -4.50 -15.37
N LEU A 714 23.90 -4.22 -16.53
CA LEU A 714 23.22 -3.71 -17.72
C LEU A 714 21.94 -4.49 -18.05
N ASN A 715 20.82 -3.76 -18.11
CA ASN A 715 19.44 -4.24 -18.28
C ASN A 715 18.89 -5.21 -17.22
N LYS A 716 19.69 -5.67 -16.24
CA LYS A 716 19.31 -6.71 -15.26
C LYS A 716 18.22 -6.27 -14.27
N TYR A 717 18.23 -4.99 -13.86
CA TYR A 717 17.30 -4.43 -12.87
C TYR A 717 16.41 -3.30 -13.44
N GLY A 718 16.46 -3.06 -14.74
CA GLY A 718 15.84 -1.89 -15.33
C GLY A 718 16.57 -0.59 -14.95
N ARG A 719 15.80 0.47 -14.70
CA ARG A 719 16.24 1.84 -14.39
C ARG A 719 16.75 1.89 -12.94
N ILE A 720 17.95 2.41 -12.71
CA ILE A 720 18.56 2.48 -11.36
C ILE A 720 18.75 3.96 -10.95
N ARG A 721 18.40 4.30 -9.70
CA ARG A 721 18.01 5.66 -9.27
C ARG A 721 18.81 6.27 -8.11
N ASP A 722 19.20 5.47 -7.12
CA ASP A 722 20.18 5.90 -6.11
C ASP A 722 21.09 4.74 -5.71
N ILE A 723 22.29 5.07 -5.24
CA ILE A 723 23.24 4.13 -4.65
C ILE A 723 23.98 4.78 -3.47
N VAL A 724 24.18 4.02 -2.39
CA VAL A 724 24.95 4.43 -1.21
C VAL A 724 25.78 3.26 -0.69
N GLU A 725 26.99 3.53 -0.19
CA GLU A 725 27.78 2.59 0.60
C GLU A 725 27.41 2.69 2.08
N ALA A 726 27.37 1.54 2.76
CA ALA A 726 27.16 1.41 4.19
C ALA A 726 28.49 1.16 4.93
N PRO A 727 28.57 1.36 6.26
CA PRO A 727 29.82 1.17 7.02
C PRO A 727 30.42 -0.23 6.93
N ASP A 728 29.60 -1.27 6.68
CA ASP A 728 30.04 -2.66 6.46
C ASP A 728 30.58 -2.92 5.03
N GLY A 729 30.69 -1.87 4.20
CA GLY A 729 31.08 -1.97 2.79
C GLY A 729 29.96 -2.40 1.85
N SER A 730 28.74 -2.69 2.35
CA SER A 730 27.60 -3.05 1.50
C SER A 730 27.14 -1.85 0.65
N LEU A 731 26.86 -2.08 -0.62
CA LEU A 731 26.30 -1.04 -1.50
C LEU A 731 24.79 -1.26 -1.66
N TYR A 732 23.97 -0.31 -1.23
CA TYR A 732 22.51 -0.36 -1.38
C TYR A 732 22.08 0.49 -2.57
N PHE A 733 21.27 -0.05 -3.48
CA PHE A 733 20.70 0.69 -4.60
C PHE A 733 19.18 0.48 -4.76
N VAL A 734 18.52 1.46 -5.37
CA VAL A 734 17.07 1.40 -5.69
C VAL A 734 16.78 1.53 -7.19
N THR A 735 15.73 0.86 -7.65
CA THR A 735 15.24 0.94 -9.03
C THR A 735 14.17 2.03 -9.21
N SER A 736 13.81 2.37 -10.45
CA SER A 736 12.81 3.40 -10.78
C SER A 736 11.99 3.04 -12.02
N ASN A 737 11.43 1.83 -12.03
CA ASN A 737 10.67 1.18 -13.10
C ASN A 737 9.15 1.34 -12.95
N ASN A 738 8.64 1.40 -11.73
CA ASN A 738 7.22 1.59 -11.42
C ASN A 738 6.95 3.07 -11.16
N GLY A 739 5.84 3.61 -11.64
CA GLY A 739 5.42 5.00 -11.42
C GLY A 739 6.31 6.10 -12.05
N ASP A 740 7.46 5.77 -12.64
CA ASP A 740 8.25 6.73 -13.43
C ASP A 740 7.71 6.89 -14.85
N LYS A 741 7.75 8.11 -15.39
CA LYS A 741 7.17 8.42 -16.72
C LYS A 741 7.81 7.66 -17.89
N ASN A 742 9.02 7.17 -17.71
CA ASN A 742 9.78 6.35 -18.66
C ASN A 742 10.04 4.93 -18.11
N GLY A 743 9.28 4.49 -17.10
CA GLY A 743 9.31 3.16 -16.53
C GLY A 743 8.61 2.12 -17.40
N ASP A 744 8.96 0.85 -17.21
CA ASP A 744 8.30 -0.30 -17.85
C ASP A 744 7.20 -0.93 -16.96
N GLY A 745 6.89 -0.32 -15.82
CA GLY A 745 5.85 -0.77 -14.90
C GLY A 745 6.26 -1.94 -13.99
N THR A 746 7.48 -2.47 -14.15
CA THR A 746 7.96 -3.56 -13.28
C THR A 746 8.18 -3.08 -11.85
N ALA A 747 7.82 -3.89 -10.86
CA ALA A 747 7.83 -3.53 -9.45
C ALA A 747 9.23 -3.14 -8.94
N ASP A 748 9.33 -1.99 -8.25
CA ASP A 748 10.61 -1.46 -7.78
C ASP A 748 11.13 -2.15 -6.52
N LYS A 749 12.45 -2.07 -6.35
CA LYS A 749 13.23 -2.86 -5.38
C LYS A 749 14.30 -2.03 -4.69
N LEU A 750 14.59 -2.38 -3.44
CA LEU A 750 15.84 -2.07 -2.75
C LEU A 750 16.73 -3.31 -2.81
N VAL A 751 17.93 -3.15 -3.34
CA VAL A 751 18.91 -4.23 -3.54
C VAL A 751 20.17 -3.89 -2.76
N ARG A 752 20.66 -4.85 -1.96
CA ARG A 752 21.98 -4.80 -1.31
C ARG A 752 22.97 -5.56 -2.16
N LEU A 753 24.18 -5.03 -2.30
CA LEU A 753 25.36 -5.72 -2.79
C LEU A 753 26.21 -6.04 -1.56
N VAL A 754 26.15 -7.29 -1.11
CA VAL A 754 26.85 -7.80 0.07
C VAL A 754 28.32 -8.05 -0.30
N PRO A 755 29.31 -7.58 0.47
CA PRO A 755 30.73 -7.86 0.23
C PRO A 755 31.07 -9.36 0.21
N ASN A 756 32.00 -9.75 -0.66
CA ASN A 756 32.54 -11.11 -0.80
C ASN A 756 34.05 -11.20 -0.45
N PHE A 757 34.59 -10.24 0.32
CA PHE A 757 36.04 -10.03 0.54
C PHE A 757 36.37 -9.75 2.01
#